data_AF-A0A661YX04-F1
#
_entry.id   AF-A0A661YX04-F1
#
_cell.length_a   1.000
_cell.length_b   1.000
_cell.length_c   1.000
_cell.angle_alpha   90.00
_cell.angle_beta   90.00
_cell.angle_gamma   90.00
#
_symmetry.space_group_name_H-M   'P 1'
#
loop_
_entity.id
_entity.type
_entity.pdbx_description
1 polymer ?
#
loop_
_entity_poly.entity_id
_entity_poly.type
_entity_poly.pdbx_seq_one_letter_code
_entity_poly.pdbx_strand_id
1 'polypeptide(L)'
;MAKHYHQQNELQSIPKEEYLNVLACLNEMTALLKERKSTDLLLQQIANALPNYFQYPIFTIVHIHFDGQDYYSGTPKPAKSHLKERFRTVQRKIGFVDVQYIENFGEAAYGPFLNSENLLLEKTVSRLEGYLNSLEARDKNEMEGDYVSIPPKSYFPDQSITNKQLLQRYLNRSNYARDIYHDLMPFKVKEILLIANLYDAYSIEKEGRFSEQVLGKYYQLNLTSVPRITGVSSIEEALDVLSVKHYDLVIIMMGIDRQMPDNYSKRIKNEYPYVPIFLLLNNNRDIAEYSTREHEHINKVFIWNGKSSVFFTMIKHLEDKINIENDTTKGLVRVILVVEDDPKFYSLYLPMLYNIVMDQTRRIIDDVSTDELYKVLRLRARAKIILTKSYEEAIEIFNKYKEFFLCLITDVKFYKNDKLNSEAGFSLVNHIRQQIKDLPIIIQSSEENNRIKAEALKTSFINKNSPNLFQEFKQFIMKYLGFGNFFYKDKDGNQIAIAHTLKEFQEQLFLIPDESLIYHASKNHFSLWLKARGEIQVARIINPAKVADFKDGESLRNYLIETISKFRNEQKKGKLIPFEEDNEILDSSNIVILADGMLGGKGRGLSFFNSLLYNFDFTKILPDIHILIPTTLIIGTEEYDQFLDNNQLREKMKNTNSYNQIKVLFIKSLISKELITKLFRVVSLATKPLAIRSSGLLEDSLSQPFAGIFDTYILPNDHPDIQVRLKQLTDAIKLVYASIYSDTSISYVEAINYKIEEEKMAIIIQEVVGNQYNNVFYPHISGVAQSYNYYPIGHMKPEEGFANIALGLGKYVVEGEKSYRFSPKYPTLENFSSKSLLKNSQVHFYAVQMGNKNLDLLKGEDAGLVKMDIIEAESHGTLKHCASVYDVNNDQLLSGSHHKGPKILNFANILKHNYIPLASSLKIVLEVVKEAMGAPVEIEFAVNLEKDELGKSKLYILQIKPLIGNAEDYSIDMENVDKDSLLLYTEHGMGNGKVEDIYDLIYADINTFDKSKTNDMVREISILNQKMREEGREYVLIGPGRWGTRDPWIGIPVSWPQISMAKIIVETSLDTFPLDASSGSHFFHNVTAADVGYFSVQAGEKTGNINWEKLEAIKPIEQTTYFKHLRFKKSLCIKMDGKKRIAIIDWKTKK
;
A
#
# COMPACT_ATOMS: atom_id res chain seq x y z
N MET A 1 19.43 -4.19 31.89
CA MET A 1 18.22 -5.03 31.77
C MET A 1 17.26 -4.89 32.96
N ALA A 2 17.71 -4.84 34.23
CA ALA A 2 16.82 -4.65 35.38
C ALA A 2 16.08 -3.28 35.43
N LYS A 3 16.69 -2.18 34.99
CA LYS A 3 16.01 -0.87 34.86
C LYS A 3 14.92 -0.82 33.77
N HIS A 4 14.99 -1.70 32.77
CA HIS A 4 14.02 -1.74 31.67
C HIS A 4 12.81 -2.62 32.02
N TYR A 5 13.01 -3.63 32.87
CA TYR A 5 11.93 -4.47 33.40
C TYR A 5 11.05 -3.74 34.44
N HIS A 6 11.61 -2.80 35.20
CA HIS A 6 10.81 -1.99 36.14
C HIS A 6 9.90 -0.97 35.44
N GLN A 7 10.37 -0.30 34.38
CA GLN A 7 9.55 0.68 33.63
C GLN A 7 8.37 0.06 32.86
N GLN A 8 8.45 -1.21 32.45
CA GLN A 8 7.35 -1.88 31.73
C GLN A 8 6.17 -2.28 32.64
N ASN A 9 6.41 -2.52 33.93
CA ASN A 9 5.35 -2.89 34.86
C ASN A 9 4.53 -1.69 35.37
N GLU A 10 5.09 -0.48 35.41
CA GLU A 10 4.36 0.74 35.82
C GLU A 10 3.42 1.29 34.73
N LEU A 11 3.71 1.04 33.45
CA LEU A 11 2.87 1.44 32.32
C LEU A 11 1.56 0.63 32.21
N GLN A 12 1.50 -0.58 32.79
CA GLN A 12 0.29 -1.41 32.79
C GLN A 12 -0.72 -1.04 33.89
N SER A 13 -0.35 -0.15 34.82
CA SER A 13 -1.21 0.29 35.93
C SER A 13 -1.84 1.69 35.76
N ILE A 14 -1.60 2.38 34.65
CA ILE A 14 -2.17 3.72 34.40
C ILE A 14 -3.59 3.57 33.80
N PRO A 15 -4.62 4.19 34.39
CA PRO A 15 -5.97 4.19 33.83
C PRO A 15 -6.00 4.68 32.37
N LYS A 16 -6.86 4.05 31.55
CA LYS A 16 -6.94 4.31 30.10
C LYS A 16 -7.21 5.79 29.77
N GLU A 17 -8.00 6.48 30.60
CA GLU A 17 -8.32 7.90 30.47
C GLU A 17 -7.11 8.81 30.75
N GLU A 18 -6.27 8.47 31.74
CA GLU A 18 -5.04 9.22 32.04
C GLU A 18 -3.99 9.04 30.92
N TYR A 19 -3.89 7.85 30.35
CA TYR A 19 -2.99 7.57 29.22
C TYR A 19 -3.39 8.35 27.95
N LEU A 20 -4.69 8.57 27.73
CA LEU A 20 -5.20 9.41 26.65
C LEU A 20 -4.73 10.86 26.77
N ASN A 21 -4.69 11.43 27.98
CA ASN A 21 -4.17 12.78 28.22
C ASN A 21 -2.66 12.88 27.93
N VAL A 22 -1.88 11.85 28.28
CA VAL A 22 -0.45 11.76 27.92
C VAL A 22 -0.28 11.78 26.40
N LEU A 23 -1.07 10.98 25.66
CA LEU A 23 -1.00 10.94 24.20
C LEU A 23 -1.42 12.27 23.55
N ALA A 24 -2.47 12.92 24.06
CA ALA A 24 -2.94 14.22 23.59
C ALA A 24 -1.85 15.29 23.76
N CYS A 25 -1.25 15.39 24.96
CA CYS A 25 -0.14 16.28 25.24
C CYS A 25 1.04 16.01 24.30
N LEU A 26 1.46 14.75 24.15
CA LEU A 26 2.58 14.42 23.26
C LEU A 26 2.33 14.77 21.79
N ASN A 27 1.09 14.65 21.32
CA ASN A 27 0.71 15.06 19.97
C ASN A 27 0.76 16.57 19.79
N GLU A 28 0.22 17.34 20.76
CA GLU A 28 0.32 18.80 20.73
C GLU A 28 1.76 19.29 20.83
N MET A 29 2.57 18.70 21.72
CA MET A 29 4.00 18.98 21.80
C MET A 29 4.71 18.67 20.48
N THR A 30 4.33 17.57 19.80
CA THR A 30 4.88 17.25 18.46
C THR A 30 4.50 18.30 17.42
N ALA A 31 3.27 18.81 17.47
CA ALA A 31 2.81 19.85 16.56
C ALA A 31 3.60 21.14 16.79
N LEU A 32 3.72 21.60 18.04
CA LEU A 32 4.49 22.79 18.41
C LEU A 32 5.97 22.66 18.00
N LEU A 33 6.60 21.51 18.25
CA LEU A 33 7.99 21.26 17.85
C LEU A 33 8.18 21.20 16.33
N LYS A 34 7.13 20.89 15.55
CA LYS A 34 7.19 20.86 14.08
C LYS A 34 7.03 22.24 13.42
N GLU A 35 6.50 23.23 14.13
CA GLU A 35 6.26 24.59 13.60
C GLU A 35 7.56 25.40 13.39
N ARG A 36 8.74 24.88 13.80
CA ARG A 36 10.08 25.46 13.60
C ARG A 36 10.18 26.96 13.91
N LYS A 37 9.57 27.36 15.04
CA LYS A 37 9.65 28.70 15.62
C LYS A 37 10.99 28.92 16.34
N SER A 38 11.29 30.18 16.70
CA SER A 38 12.46 30.47 17.55
C SER A 38 12.38 29.73 18.89
N THR A 39 13.53 29.40 19.47
CA THR A 39 13.62 28.65 20.72
C THR A 39 12.81 29.30 21.85
N ASP A 40 12.91 30.62 21.99
CA ASP A 40 12.16 31.38 23.01
C ASP A 40 10.64 31.26 22.82
N LEU A 41 10.15 31.40 21.58
CA LEU A 41 8.73 31.33 21.27
C LEU A 41 8.18 29.92 21.51
N LEU A 42 8.95 28.90 21.12
CA LEU A 42 8.60 27.51 21.35
C LEU A 42 8.51 27.20 22.85
N LEU A 43 9.51 27.59 23.64
CA LEU A 43 9.54 27.33 25.08
C LEU A 43 8.38 28.05 25.80
N GLN A 44 8.05 29.28 25.40
CA GLN A 44 6.88 29.99 25.93
C GLN A 44 5.55 29.30 25.56
N GLN A 45 5.40 28.79 24.34
CA GLN A 45 4.18 28.06 23.94
C GLN A 45 4.04 26.73 24.69
N ILE A 46 5.15 26.02 24.90
CA ILE A 46 5.15 24.79 25.70
C ILE A 46 4.78 25.10 27.16
N ALA A 47 5.32 26.17 27.74
CA ALA A 47 4.95 26.61 29.08
C ALA A 47 3.44 26.90 29.17
N ASN A 48 2.86 27.62 28.19
CA ASN A 48 1.43 27.95 28.18
C ASN A 48 0.50 26.74 27.97
N ALA A 49 0.94 25.73 27.21
CA ALA A 49 0.12 24.58 26.86
C ALA A 49 0.09 23.49 27.96
N LEU A 50 1.22 23.28 28.65
CA LEU A 50 1.36 22.20 29.63
C LEU A 50 0.33 22.20 30.78
N PRO A 51 -0.09 23.33 31.38
CA PRO A 51 -1.07 23.35 32.46
C PRO A 51 -2.37 22.58 32.15
N ASN A 52 -2.81 22.58 30.89
CA ASN A 52 -4.07 21.96 30.46
C ASN A 52 -4.09 20.43 30.63
N TYR A 53 -2.93 19.80 30.82
CA TYR A 53 -2.78 18.36 30.89
C TYR A 53 -2.53 17.82 32.29
N PHE A 54 -2.53 18.70 33.30
CA PHE A 54 -2.43 18.33 34.71
C PHE A 54 -3.83 18.31 35.35
N GLN A 55 -4.00 17.58 36.44
CA GLN A 55 -5.28 17.33 37.12
C GLN A 55 -5.95 18.62 37.60
N TYR A 56 -5.16 19.65 37.90
CA TYR A 56 -5.64 20.95 38.36
C TYR A 56 -5.15 22.12 37.47
N PRO A 57 -5.60 22.24 36.20
CA PRO A 57 -5.04 23.18 35.23
C PRO A 57 -5.05 24.64 35.68
N ILE A 58 -6.15 25.07 36.31
CA ILE A 58 -6.33 26.45 36.79
C ILE A 58 -5.35 26.82 37.91
N PHE A 59 -4.88 25.82 38.66
CA PHE A 59 -3.95 25.97 39.78
C PHE A 59 -2.52 25.55 39.42
N THR A 60 -2.25 25.30 38.13
CA THR A 60 -0.95 24.86 37.63
C THR A 60 -0.19 26.01 36.99
N ILE A 61 1.03 26.26 37.47
CA ILE A 61 1.98 27.15 36.81
C ILE A 61 3.15 26.30 36.31
N VAL A 62 3.53 26.48 35.05
CA VAL A 62 4.70 25.80 34.49
C VAL A 62 5.82 26.82 34.34
N HIS A 63 6.98 26.48 34.88
CA HIS A 63 8.21 27.25 34.78
C HIS A 63 9.24 26.44 34.00
N ILE A 64 9.64 26.95 32.84
CA ILE A 64 10.74 26.40 32.05
C ILE A 64 11.93 27.32 32.17
N HIS A 65 13.08 26.77 32.54
CA HIS A 65 14.35 27.47 32.54
C HIS A 65 15.27 26.86 31.51
N PHE A 66 15.83 27.67 30.61
CA PHE A 66 16.80 27.23 29.64
C PHE A 66 17.74 28.37 29.25
N ASP A 67 19.05 28.10 29.26
CA ASP A 67 20.10 29.04 28.82
C ASP A 67 20.06 30.43 29.48
N GLY A 68 19.72 30.48 30.77
CA GLY A 68 19.65 31.73 31.55
C GLY A 68 18.36 32.53 31.37
N GLN A 69 17.38 32.01 30.61
CA GLN A 69 16.06 32.60 30.45
C GLN A 69 14.96 31.76 31.13
N ASP A 70 13.93 32.44 31.62
CA ASP A 70 12.79 31.86 32.31
C ASP A 70 11.49 32.10 31.52
N TYR A 71 10.72 31.04 31.32
CA TYR A 71 9.43 31.06 30.63
C TYR A 71 8.35 30.54 31.59
N TYR A 72 7.31 31.34 31.82
CA TYR A 72 6.22 31.01 32.72
C TYR A 72 4.89 30.94 31.98
N SER A 73 4.04 29.97 32.33
CA SER A 73 2.68 29.84 31.78
C SER A 73 1.70 30.95 32.24
N GLY A 74 2.10 31.75 33.23
CA GLY A 74 1.32 32.83 33.84
C GLY A 74 2.15 33.67 34.81
N THR A 75 1.51 34.48 35.65
CA THR A 75 2.21 35.27 36.68
C THR A 75 2.79 34.37 37.78
N PRO A 76 4.10 34.45 38.09
CA PRO A 76 4.73 33.62 39.11
C PRO A 76 4.07 33.79 40.49
N LYS A 77 3.74 32.69 41.16
CA LYS A 77 3.16 32.64 42.50
C LYS A 77 3.91 31.65 43.38
N PRO A 78 3.88 31.80 44.73
CA PRO A 78 4.52 30.85 45.63
C PRO A 78 3.85 29.47 45.51
N ALA A 79 4.60 28.50 45.01
CA ALA A 79 4.16 27.12 44.85
C ALA A 79 4.06 26.39 46.20
N LYS A 80 3.09 25.47 46.31
CA LYS A 80 2.92 24.57 47.45
C LYS A 80 3.49 23.19 47.19
N SER A 81 3.56 22.78 45.93
CA SER A 81 4.14 21.50 45.49
C SER A 81 4.76 21.65 44.11
N HIS A 82 5.80 20.86 43.86
CA HIS A 82 6.61 20.91 42.65
C HIS A 82 6.78 19.52 42.04
N LEU A 83 6.69 19.44 40.72
CA LEU A 83 7.12 18.29 39.93
C LEU A 83 8.11 18.79 38.88
N LYS A 84 9.38 18.41 39.03
CA LYS A 84 10.49 19.05 38.31
C LYS A 84 11.39 18.05 37.63
N GLU A 85 11.56 18.23 36.33
CA GLU A 85 12.37 17.36 35.48
C GLU A 85 13.45 18.17 34.74
N ARG A 86 14.69 17.66 34.71
CA ARG A 86 15.86 18.35 34.16
C ARG A 86 16.28 17.74 32.84
N PHE A 87 16.81 18.56 31.94
CA PHE A 87 17.44 18.11 30.70
C PHE A 87 18.77 18.81 30.45
N ARG A 88 19.59 18.21 29.60
CA ARG A 88 20.90 18.74 29.22
C ARG A 88 21.11 18.59 27.73
N THR A 89 21.53 19.66 27.06
CA THR A 89 21.78 19.61 25.62
C THR A 89 23.21 19.12 25.29
N VAL A 90 23.47 18.83 24.01
CA VAL A 90 24.79 18.38 23.51
C VAL A 90 25.89 19.42 23.80
N GLN A 91 25.58 20.72 23.75
CA GLN A 91 26.49 21.81 24.14
C GLN A 91 26.60 22.00 25.67
N ARG A 92 26.07 21.06 26.47
CA ARG A 92 26.09 21.06 27.93
C ARG A 92 25.29 22.20 28.58
N LYS A 93 24.38 22.86 27.85
CA LYS A 93 23.41 23.80 28.44
C LYS A 93 22.43 23.01 29.30
N ILE A 94 22.12 23.53 30.48
CA ILE A 94 21.26 22.86 31.46
C ILE A 94 19.93 23.60 31.47
N GLY A 95 18.84 22.85 31.38
CA GLY A 95 17.48 23.37 31.52
C GLY A 95 16.63 22.50 32.44
N PHE A 96 15.48 23.04 32.84
CA PHE A 96 14.48 22.28 33.57
C PHE A 96 13.07 22.73 33.21
N VAL A 97 12.12 21.83 33.42
CA VAL A 97 10.68 22.12 33.45
C VAL A 97 10.20 21.82 34.86
N ASP A 98 9.63 22.82 35.51
CA ASP A 98 9.08 22.75 36.87
C ASP A 98 7.58 23.06 36.83
N VAL A 99 6.76 22.07 37.19
CA VAL A 99 5.31 22.18 37.26
C VAL A 99 4.91 22.41 38.71
N GLN A 100 4.17 23.49 38.94
CA GLN A 100 3.89 24.02 40.26
C GLN A 100 2.39 24.06 40.53
N TYR A 101 1.96 23.43 41.62
CA TYR A 101 0.62 23.63 42.16
C TYR A 101 0.63 24.75 43.20
N ILE A 102 -0.21 25.77 43.00
CA ILE A 102 -0.27 26.96 43.86
C ILE A 102 -1.16 26.78 45.11
N GLU A 103 -1.92 25.68 45.17
CA GLU A 103 -2.75 25.29 46.31
C GLU A 103 -2.35 23.91 46.85
N ASN A 104 -2.80 23.59 48.06
CA ASN A 104 -2.59 22.27 48.66
C ASN A 104 -3.65 21.29 48.15
N PHE A 105 -3.23 20.22 47.48
CA PHE A 105 -4.09 19.12 47.05
C PHE A 105 -3.75 17.83 47.82
N GLY A 106 -4.65 16.84 47.78
CA GLY A 106 -4.45 15.56 48.47
C GLY A 106 -3.25 14.77 47.93
N GLU A 107 -2.67 13.90 48.75
CA GLU A 107 -1.54 13.05 48.33
C GLU A 107 -1.96 12.02 47.27
N ALA A 108 -1.09 11.86 46.28
CA ALA A 108 -1.11 10.93 45.17
C ALA A 108 0.28 10.26 45.06
N ALA A 109 0.74 9.91 43.85
CA ALA A 109 1.96 9.13 43.66
C ALA A 109 3.25 9.94 43.87
N TYR A 110 3.26 11.22 43.48
CA TYR A 110 4.40 12.13 43.61
C TYR A 110 3.98 13.41 44.33
N GLY A 111 3.69 13.33 45.64
CA GLY A 111 3.00 14.42 46.33
C GLY A 111 1.58 14.55 45.77
N PRO A 112 1.08 15.73 45.37
CA PRO A 112 -0.26 15.84 44.76
C PRO A 112 -0.34 15.39 43.29
N PHE A 113 0.74 14.88 42.70
CA PHE A 113 0.80 14.52 41.28
C PHE A 113 0.59 13.01 41.02
N LEU A 114 -0.06 12.67 39.90
CA LEU A 114 -0.35 11.31 39.44
C LEU A 114 0.87 10.66 38.75
N ASN A 115 0.85 9.31 38.63
CA ASN A 115 1.85 8.56 37.88
C ASN A 115 1.88 8.96 36.39
N SER A 116 0.70 9.23 35.82
CA SER A 116 0.55 9.68 34.43
C SER A 116 1.13 11.08 34.20
N GLU A 117 1.04 11.98 35.19
CA GLU A 117 1.59 13.34 35.14
C GLU A 117 3.12 13.35 35.19
N ASN A 118 3.72 12.50 36.03
CA ASN A 118 5.17 12.33 36.03
C ASN A 118 5.66 11.77 34.69
N LEU A 119 4.99 10.75 34.15
CA LEU A 119 5.29 10.20 32.84
C LEU A 119 5.13 11.25 31.72
N LEU A 120 4.10 12.09 31.80
CA LEU A 120 3.87 13.19 30.86
C LEU A 120 5.03 14.18 30.87
N LEU A 121 5.48 14.60 32.05
CA LEU A 121 6.59 15.53 32.22
C LEU A 121 7.89 14.93 31.66
N GLU A 122 8.22 13.69 32.03
CA GLU A 122 9.41 12.97 31.53
C GLU A 122 9.43 12.88 29.99
N LYS A 123 8.30 12.48 29.39
CA LYS A 123 8.21 12.34 27.92
C LYS A 123 8.25 13.68 27.20
N THR A 124 7.69 14.73 27.79
CA THR A 124 7.75 16.09 27.26
C THR A 124 9.19 16.60 27.26
N VAL A 125 9.87 16.47 28.40
CA VAL A 125 11.27 16.90 28.55
C VAL A 125 12.20 16.13 27.61
N SER A 126 12.02 14.82 27.47
CA SER A 126 12.81 14.02 26.51
C SER A 126 12.64 14.47 25.05
N ARG A 127 11.42 14.86 24.64
CA ARG A 127 11.17 15.40 23.30
C ARG A 127 11.75 16.79 23.10
N LEU A 128 11.64 17.64 24.12
CA LEU A 128 12.24 18.98 24.11
C LEU A 128 13.77 18.90 24.00
N GLU A 129 14.40 18.01 24.79
CA GLU A 129 15.84 17.75 24.73
C GLU A 129 16.27 17.29 23.33
N GLY A 130 15.57 16.30 22.76
CA GLY A 130 15.85 15.82 21.41
C GLY A 130 15.75 16.90 20.33
N TYR A 131 14.77 17.80 20.47
CA TYR A 131 14.60 18.92 19.55
C TYR A 131 15.71 19.97 19.70
N LEU A 132 16.03 20.40 20.93
CA LEU A 132 17.11 21.36 21.20
C LEU A 132 18.47 20.82 20.73
N ASN A 133 18.73 19.53 20.95
CA ASN A 133 19.92 18.85 20.42
C ASN A 133 19.97 18.85 18.88
N SER A 134 18.82 18.74 18.22
CA SER A 134 18.74 18.82 16.77
C SER A 134 18.98 20.23 16.21
N LEU A 135 18.66 21.27 16.97
CA LEU A 135 18.98 22.66 16.64
C LEU A 135 20.49 22.93 16.83
N GLU A 136 21.06 22.54 17.97
CA GLU A 136 22.49 22.72 18.24
C GLU A 136 23.40 21.96 17.25
N ALA A 137 22.94 20.81 16.74
CA ALA A 137 23.64 20.06 15.69
C ALA A 137 23.60 20.75 14.32
N ARG A 138 22.66 21.66 14.08
CA ARG A 138 22.57 22.47 12.85
C ARG A 138 23.50 23.67 12.91
N ASP A 139 23.55 24.39 14.03
CA ASP A 139 24.43 25.56 14.20
C ASP A 139 25.92 25.18 14.07
N LYS A 140 26.31 23.96 14.45
CA LYS A 140 27.68 23.45 14.26
C LYS A 140 28.08 23.28 12.79
N ASN A 141 27.14 22.95 11.91
CA ASN A 141 27.41 22.81 10.47
C ASN A 141 27.50 24.17 9.76
N GLU A 142 27.13 25.27 10.41
CA GLU A 142 27.33 26.63 9.86
C GLU A 142 28.69 27.24 10.23
N MET A 143 29.39 26.71 11.24
CA MET A 143 30.69 27.24 11.71
C MET A 143 31.94 26.53 11.14
N GLU A 144 31.81 25.34 10.53
CA GLU A 144 32.90 24.69 9.80
C GLU A 144 32.63 24.81 8.28
N GLY A 145 33.26 25.82 7.67
CA GLY A 145 33.18 26.12 6.25
C GLY A 145 33.93 25.13 5.37
N ASP A 146 33.49 23.87 5.36
CA ASP A 146 33.84 22.90 4.32
C ASP A 146 32.55 22.27 3.77
N TYR A 147 32.11 22.77 2.60
CA TYR A 147 31.06 22.14 1.80
C TYR A 147 31.58 20.81 1.25
N VAL A 148 31.48 19.75 2.05
CA VAL A 148 31.58 18.39 1.55
C VAL A 148 30.39 18.17 0.61
N SER A 149 30.69 17.93 -0.66
CA SER A 149 29.77 17.33 -1.62
C SER A 149 29.15 16.09 -0.98
N ILE A 150 27.93 16.19 -0.49
CA ILE A 150 27.21 15.06 0.09
C ILE A 150 27.00 14.06 -1.07
N PRO A 151 27.70 12.91 -1.12
CA PRO A 151 27.31 11.86 -2.03
C PRO A 151 25.91 11.43 -1.60
N PRO A 152 25.04 10.99 -2.51
CA PRO A 152 23.69 10.60 -2.15
C PRO A 152 23.75 9.51 -1.09
N LYS A 153 23.52 9.88 0.18
CA LYS A 153 23.13 8.89 1.20
C LYS A 153 21.88 8.26 0.63
N SER A 154 21.99 6.99 0.26
CA SER A 154 20.84 6.14 0.00
C SER A 154 19.88 6.31 1.17
N TYR A 155 18.78 6.99 0.94
CA TYR A 155 17.69 7.16 1.91
C TYR A 155 16.91 5.85 2.15
N PHE A 156 17.47 4.72 1.71
CA PHE A 156 17.09 3.40 2.19
C PHE A 156 17.85 3.18 3.49
N PRO A 157 17.20 3.20 4.67
CA PRO A 157 17.89 2.87 5.90
C PRO A 157 18.43 1.44 5.78
N ASP A 158 19.75 1.31 5.81
CA ASP A 158 20.42 0.06 6.15
C ASP A 158 20.16 -0.19 7.64
N GLN A 159 19.03 -0.83 7.92
CA GLN A 159 18.69 -1.33 9.24
C GLN A 159 18.11 -2.73 9.05
N SER A 160 18.62 -3.67 9.87
CA SER A 160 18.23 -5.07 9.97
C SER A 160 16.79 -5.31 9.51
N ILE A 161 16.62 -6.22 8.55
CA ILE A 161 15.32 -6.61 7.98
C ILE A 161 14.48 -7.23 9.11
N THR A 162 13.77 -6.40 9.87
CA THR A 162 12.70 -6.84 10.76
C THR A 162 11.40 -6.70 10.00
N ASN A 163 10.91 -7.86 9.55
CA ASN A 163 9.53 -8.25 9.26
C ASN A 163 8.41 -7.26 9.73
N LYS A 164 8.51 -6.74 10.96
CA LYS A 164 7.50 -5.86 11.61
C LYS A 164 7.21 -4.49 10.96
N GLN A 165 7.89 -4.07 9.89
CA GLN A 165 7.66 -2.77 9.23
C GLN A 165 7.14 -2.88 7.79
N LEU A 166 6.66 -4.05 7.36
CA LEU A 166 6.17 -4.29 5.99
C LEU A 166 5.09 -3.28 5.55
N LEU A 167 4.06 -3.06 6.38
CA LEU A 167 3.00 -2.10 6.09
C LEU A 167 3.54 -0.68 5.94
N GLN A 168 4.41 -0.26 6.87
CA GLN A 168 5.01 1.08 6.84
C GLN A 168 5.87 1.28 5.60
N ARG A 169 6.64 0.26 5.18
CA ARG A 169 7.44 0.32 3.94
C ARG A 169 6.56 0.35 2.69
N TYR A 170 5.49 -0.44 2.66
CA TYR A 170 4.51 -0.43 1.56
C TYR A 170 3.87 0.97 1.40
N LEU A 171 3.35 1.53 2.50
CA LEU A 171 2.77 2.87 2.52
C LEU A 171 3.80 3.93 2.13
N ASN A 172 5.01 3.88 2.71
CA ASN A 172 6.05 4.84 2.40
C ASN A 172 6.46 4.78 0.93
N ARG A 173 6.62 3.59 0.31
CA ARG A 173 6.99 3.48 -1.12
C ARG A 173 5.86 3.93 -2.04
N SER A 174 4.63 3.50 -1.75
CA SER A 174 3.46 3.85 -2.56
C SER A 174 3.11 5.34 -2.45
N ASN A 175 3.33 5.95 -1.28
CA ASN A 175 3.01 7.34 -1.03
C ASN A 175 4.22 8.27 -1.10
N TYR A 176 5.47 7.80 -1.28
CA TYR A 176 6.66 8.66 -1.23
C TYR A 176 6.55 9.89 -2.15
N ALA A 177 6.09 9.68 -3.39
CA ALA A 177 5.87 10.77 -4.34
C ALA A 177 4.72 11.71 -3.92
N ARG A 178 3.70 11.20 -3.21
CA ARG A 178 2.59 11.98 -2.64
C ARG A 178 3.02 12.75 -1.39
N ASP A 179 3.78 12.12 -0.51
CA ASP A 179 4.25 12.63 0.77
C ASP A 179 5.18 13.83 0.59
N ILE A 180 6.03 13.82 -0.45
CA ILE A 180 6.83 15.00 -0.81
C ILE A 180 5.93 16.22 -1.03
N TYR A 181 4.81 16.08 -1.75
CA TYR A 181 3.89 17.20 -1.98
C TYR A 181 3.07 17.56 -0.73
N HIS A 182 2.75 16.59 0.14
CA HIS A 182 2.15 16.87 1.44
C HIS A 182 3.05 17.77 2.30
N ASP A 183 4.36 17.55 2.19
CA ASP A 183 5.40 18.29 2.90
C ASP A 183 5.69 19.70 2.32
N LEU A 184 5.10 20.06 1.18
CA LEU A 184 5.21 21.40 0.59
C LEU A 184 4.10 22.33 1.07
N MET A 185 4.43 23.63 1.15
CA MET A 185 3.57 24.69 1.69
C MET A 185 2.96 24.34 3.07
N PRO A 186 3.78 23.96 4.08
CA PRO A 186 3.29 23.64 5.42
C PRO A 186 2.61 24.84 6.09
N PHE A 187 3.12 26.05 5.89
CA PHE A 187 2.46 27.27 6.34
C PHE A 187 1.41 27.70 5.33
N LYS A 188 0.19 27.94 5.81
CA LYS A 188 -0.91 28.51 5.03
C LYS A 188 -1.62 29.55 5.86
N VAL A 189 -1.99 30.66 5.24
CA VAL A 189 -2.81 31.68 5.89
C VAL A 189 -4.23 31.15 6.01
N LYS A 190 -4.72 31.01 7.24
CA LYS A 190 -6.06 30.52 7.57
C LYS A 190 -6.93 31.61 8.18
N GLU A 191 -6.35 32.51 8.97
CA GLU A 191 -7.07 33.53 9.71
C GLU A 191 -6.50 34.92 9.42
N ILE A 192 -7.33 35.81 8.88
CA ILE A 192 -6.96 37.18 8.53
C ILE A 192 -7.80 38.15 9.34
N LEU A 193 -7.14 39.09 10.04
CA LEU A 193 -7.79 40.19 10.72
C LEU A 193 -7.75 41.43 9.82
N LEU A 194 -8.91 41.90 9.39
CA LEU A 194 -9.05 43.11 8.58
C LEU A 194 -9.50 44.26 9.49
N ILE A 195 -8.63 45.26 9.67
CA ILE A 195 -8.95 46.49 10.40
C ILE A 195 -9.35 47.54 9.36
N ALA A 196 -10.64 47.86 9.30
CA ALA A 196 -11.19 48.82 8.34
C ALA A 196 -12.42 49.52 8.93
N ASN A 197 -12.65 50.77 8.55
CA ASN A 197 -13.91 51.42 8.88
C ASN A 197 -15.06 50.82 8.04
N LEU A 198 -16.30 51.03 8.49
CA LEU A 198 -17.51 50.52 7.84
C LEU A 198 -17.63 50.94 6.36
N TYR A 199 -17.15 52.13 6.00
CA TYR A 199 -17.23 52.63 4.62
C TYR A 199 -16.25 51.92 3.69
N ASP A 200 -15.02 51.70 4.13
CA ASP A 200 -13.98 50.97 3.40
C ASP A 200 -14.37 49.49 3.25
N ALA A 201 -14.88 48.87 4.32
CA ALA A 201 -15.41 47.51 4.30
C ALA A 201 -16.59 47.38 3.31
N TYR A 202 -17.53 48.33 3.34
CA TYR A 202 -18.65 48.38 2.41
C TYR A 202 -18.22 48.55 0.95
N SER A 203 -17.24 49.43 0.69
CA SER A 203 -16.73 49.70 -0.66
C SER A 203 -16.12 48.44 -1.28
N ILE A 204 -15.36 47.67 -0.49
CA ILE A 204 -14.80 46.38 -0.90
C ILE A 204 -15.87 45.33 -1.20
N GLU A 205 -16.91 45.24 -0.36
CA GLU A 205 -17.99 44.27 -0.60
C GLU A 205 -18.83 44.62 -1.82
N LYS A 206 -19.19 45.90 -2.01
CA LYS A 206 -20.12 46.31 -3.06
C LYS A 206 -19.48 46.40 -4.45
N GLU A 207 -18.22 46.83 -4.55
CA GLU A 207 -17.51 46.93 -5.84
C GLU A 207 -16.93 45.58 -6.29
N GLY A 208 -16.70 44.64 -5.36
CA GLY A 208 -15.91 43.43 -5.65
C GLY A 208 -16.48 42.10 -5.19
N ARG A 209 -17.57 42.03 -4.41
CA ARG A 209 -18.00 40.79 -3.72
C ARG A 209 -16.80 40.03 -3.16
N PHE A 210 -16.06 40.71 -2.30
CA PHE A 210 -14.73 40.34 -1.86
C PHE A 210 -14.57 38.90 -1.39
N SER A 211 -15.48 38.44 -0.54
CA SER A 211 -15.54 37.05 -0.09
C SER A 211 -15.73 36.09 -1.27
N GLU A 212 -16.68 36.34 -2.17
CA GLU A 212 -16.94 35.53 -3.37
C GLU A 212 -15.78 35.52 -4.37
N GLN A 213 -15.03 36.61 -4.55
CA GLN A 213 -13.91 36.63 -5.49
C GLN A 213 -12.66 35.94 -4.94
N VAL A 214 -12.39 36.06 -3.63
CA VAL A 214 -11.34 35.27 -2.97
C VAL A 214 -11.74 33.80 -2.99
N LEU A 215 -12.97 33.45 -2.59
CA LEU A 215 -13.52 32.09 -2.66
C LEU A 215 -13.49 31.54 -4.09
N GLY A 216 -13.92 32.32 -5.08
CA GLY A 216 -13.98 31.95 -6.48
C GLY A 216 -12.61 31.64 -7.07
N LYS A 217 -11.57 32.40 -6.72
CA LYS A 217 -10.19 32.07 -7.12
C LYS A 217 -9.67 30.81 -6.45
N TYR A 218 -9.97 30.59 -5.17
CA TYR A 218 -9.57 29.35 -4.49
C TYR A 218 -10.31 28.13 -5.05
N TYR A 219 -11.59 28.27 -5.39
CA TYR A 219 -12.41 27.23 -6.01
C TYR A 219 -11.95 26.94 -7.44
N GLN A 220 -11.73 27.96 -8.27
CA GLN A 220 -11.19 27.81 -9.63
C GLN A 220 -9.83 27.09 -9.64
N LEU A 221 -9.01 27.29 -8.59
CA LEU A 221 -7.67 26.72 -8.47
C LEU A 221 -7.63 25.44 -7.62
N ASN A 222 -8.78 24.86 -7.25
CA ASN A 222 -8.90 23.65 -6.41
C ASN A 222 -8.05 23.72 -5.12
N LEU A 223 -7.95 24.90 -4.49
CA LEU A 223 -7.18 25.09 -3.26
C LEU A 223 -8.01 24.67 -2.04
N THR A 224 -7.47 23.76 -1.22
CA THR A 224 -8.23 23.11 -0.12
C THR A 224 -8.45 23.95 1.13
N SER A 225 -7.83 25.11 1.25
CA SER A 225 -7.86 25.92 2.48
C SER A 225 -8.12 27.38 2.13
N VAL A 226 -9.38 27.80 2.28
CA VAL A 226 -9.77 29.20 2.10
C VAL A 226 -9.56 29.92 3.43
N PRO A 227 -8.87 31.08 3.45
CA PRO A 227 -8.71 31.84 4.68
C PRO A 227 -10.05 32.46 5.11
N ARG A 228 -10.30 32.44 6.43
CA ARG A 228 -11.38 33.17 7.07
C ARG A 228 -10.92 34.60 7.35
N ILE A 229 -11.82 35.55 7.14
CA ILE A 229 -11.56 36.97 7.34
C ILE A 229 -12.48 37.48 8.43
N THR A 230 -11.91 38.13 9.44
CA THR A 230 -12.63 38.80 10.52
C THR A 230 -12.42 40.30 10.38
N GLY A 231 -13.50 41.07 10.25
CA GLY A 231 -13.45 42.53 10.18
C GLY A 231 -13.65 43.16 11.55
N VAL A 232 -12.83 44.17 11.88
CA VAL A 232 -12.98 45.00 13.08
C VAL A 232 -12.84 46.48 12.71
N SER A 233 -13.44 47.34 13.53
CA SER A 233 -13.56 48.77 13.23
C SER A 233 -12.61 49.65 14.05
N SER A 234 -12.07 49.14 15.16
CA SER A 234 -11.19 49.87 16.08
C SER A 234 -9.99 49.02 16.53
N ILE A 235 -8.99 49.68 17.12
CA ILE A 235 -7.82 48.99 17.70
C ILE A 235 -8.17 48.19 18.95
N GLU A 236 -9.10 48.69 19.78
CA GLU A 236 -9.58 47.98 20.97
C GLU A 236 -10.23 46.65 20.57
N GLU A 237 -11.13 46.66 19.57
CA GLU A 237 -11.72 45.43 19.03
C GLU A 237 -10.66 44.50 18.42
N ALA A 238 -9.66 45.06 17.73
CA ALA A 238 -8.57 44.27 17.17
C ALA A 238 -7.77 43.53 18.25
N LEU A 239 -7.43 44.20 19.36
CA LEU A 239 -6.70 43.61 20.47
C LEU A 239 -7.53 42.58 21.23
N ASP A 240 -8.82 42.85 21.45
CA ASP A 240 -9.75 41.88 22.06
C ASP A 240 -9.81 40.59 21.25
N VAL A 241 -9.96 40.71 19.93
CA VAL A 241 -10.05 39.56 19.03
C VAL A 241 -8.71 38.80 18.91
N LEU A 242 -7.58 39.53 18.91
CA LEU A 242 -6.23 38.94 18.95
C LEU A 242 -5.94 38.20 20.27
N SER A 243 -6.54 38.62 21.37
CA SER A 243 -6.37 37.96 22.68
C SER A 243 -7.08 36.60 22.77
N VAL A 244 -8.18 36.44 22.03
CA VAL A 244 -9.01 35.22 22.05
C VAL A 244 -8.50 34.19 21.04
N LYS A 245 -7.95 34.62 19.91
CA LYS A 245 -7.59 33.74 18.80
C LYS A 245 -6.35 34.21 18.05
N HIS A 246 -5.56 33.26 17.58
CA HIS A 246 -4.43 33.52 16.68
C HIS A 246 -4.88 33.96 15.28
N TYR A 247 -4.20 34.96 14.73
CA TYR A 247 -4.33 35.43 13.35
C TYR A 247 -2.98 35.34 12.63
N ASP A 248 -3.01 34.82 11.40
CA ASP A 248 -1.82 34.61 10.57
C ASP A 248 -1.36 35.89 9.85
N LEU A 249 -2.29 36.83 9.63
CA LEU A 249 -2.07 38.09 8.93
C LEU A 249 -3.04 39.16 9.41
N VAL A 250 -2.53 40.36 9.70
CA VAL A 250 -3.33 41.57 9.94
C VAL A 250 -3.23 42.46 8.71
N ILE A 251 -4.38 42.89 8.20
CA ILE A 251 -4.48 43.87 7.12
C ILE A 251 -5.12 45.14 7.68
N ILE A 252 -4.37 46.23 7.67
CA ILE A 252 -4.88 47.56 8.04
C ILE A 252 -5.25 48.28 6.75
N MET A 253 -6.49 48.74 6.65
CA MET A 253 -6.91 49.63 5.58
C MET A 253 -6.79 51.07 6.04
N MET A 254 -6.15 51.88 5.21
CA MET A 254 -6.02 53.29 5.49
C MET A 254 -7.31 54.02 5.13
N GLY A 255 -7.96 54.60 6.14
CA GLY A 255 -9.13 55.47 5.98
C GLY A 255 -8.73 56.95 5.84
N ILE A 256 -9.62 57.84 6.25
CA ILE A 256 -9.39 59.30 6.25
C ILE A 256 -8.32 59.70 7.29
N ASP A 257 -8.21 58.95 8.38
CA ASP A 257 -7.21 59.18 9.43
C ASP A 257 -5.85 58.57 9.05
N ARG A 258 -4.88 59.45 8.82
CA ARG A 258 -3.52 59.11 8.37
C ARG A 258 -2.57 58.74 9.51
N GLN A 259 -2.89 59.02 10.77
CA GLN A 259 -2.01 58.63 11.90
C GLN A 259 -2.38 57.27 12.49
N MET A 260 -3.60 56.82 12.18
CA MET A 260 -4.17 55.57 12.67
C MET A 260 -3.33 54.32 12.33
N PRO A 261 -2.84 54.10 11.10
CA PRO A 261 -2.12 52.87 10.77
C PRO A 261 -0.80 52.68 11.53
N ASP A 262 -0.04 53.75 11.74
CA ASP A 262 1.25 53.67 12.46
C ASP A 262 1.05 53.47 13.96
N ASN A 263 0.04 54.11 14.55
CA ASN A 263 -0.32 53.90 15.95
C ASN A 263 -0.83 52.47 16.17
N TYR A 264 -1.72 52.00 15.30
CA TYR A 264 -2.33 50.68 15.43
C TYR A 264 -1.30 49.57 15.21
N SER A 265 -0.46 49.69 14.18
CA SER A 265 0.61 48.72 13.93
C SER A 265 1.62 48.66 15.08
N LYS A 266 2.00 49.81 15.66
CA LYS A 266 2.87 49.87 16.84
C LYS A 266 2.25 49.16 18.04
N ARG A 267 0.99 49.46 18.35
CA ARG A 267 0.29 48.88 19.50
C ARG A 267 0.13 47.36 19.34
N ILE A 268 -0.24 46.89 18.15
CA ILE A 268 -0.32 45.46 17.83
C ILE A 268 1.06 44.80 17.91
N LYS A 269 2.11 45.40 17.35
CA LYS A 269 3.47 44.82 17.39
C LYS A 269 4.07 44.75 18.79
N ASN A 270 3.70 45.66 19.69
CA ASN A 270 4.16 45.62 21.08
C ASN A 270 3.63 44.39 21.83
N GLU A 271 2.38 44.02 21.60
CA GLU A 271 1.74 42.87 22.26
C GLU A 271 1.90 41.56 21.46
N TYR A 272 1.93 41.64 20.13
CA TYR A 272 1.96 40.52 19.20
C TYR A 272 3.05 40.71 18.12
N PRO A 273 4.34 40.72 18.50
CA PRO A 273 5.46 41.06 17.60
C PRO A 273 5.59 40.12 16.38
N TYR A 274 5.11 38.89 16.52
CA TYR A 274 5.21 37.84 15.50
C TYR A 274 4.17 37.98 14.37
N VAL A 275 3.07 38.72 14.57
CA VAL A 275 1.98 38.78 13.58
C VAL A 275 2.38 39.70 12.41
N PRO A 276 2.38 39.23 11.15
CA PRO A 276 2.63 40.08 10.00
C PRO A 276 1.53 41.15 9.84
N ILE A 277 1.92 42.40 9.67
CA ILE A 277 0.99 43.53 9.46
C ILE A 277 1.22 44.10 8.06
N PHE A 278 0.21 44.01 7.20
CA PHE A 278 0.20 44.64 5.89
C PHE A 278 -0.74 45.84 5.85
N LEU A 279 -0.33 46.90 5.16
CA LEU A 279 -1.11 48.10 4.95
C LEU A 279 -1.71 48.11 3.54
N LEU A 280 -2.99 48.43 3.40
CA LEU A 280 -3.67 48.59 2.11
C LEU A 280 -4.11 50.05 1.93
N LEU A 281 -3.51 50.74 0.95
CA LEU A 281 -3.80 52.14 0.63
C LEU A 281 -4.94 52.23 -0.40
N ASN A 282 -5.92 53.09 -0.16
CA ASN A 282 -7.09 53.30 -1.03
C ASN A 282 -6.96 54.54 -1.95
N ASN A 283 -6.04 55.47 -1.67
CA ASN A 283 -5.94 56.75 -2.37
C ASN A 283 -4.51 57.05 -2.87
N ASN A 284 -4.42 57.55 -4.10
CA ASN A 284 -3.15 57.93 -4.73
C ASN A 284 -2.40 59.06 -4.00
N ARG A 285 -3.11 59.93 -3.27
CA ARG A 285 -2.48 61.05 -2.54
C ARG A 285 -1.63 60.61 -1.37
N ASP A 286 -1.97 59.48 -0.76
CA ASP A 286 -1.32 58.99 0.44
C ASP A 286 -0.16 58.03 0.11
N ILE A 287 -0.05 57.61 -1.16
CA ILE A 287 1.09 56.86 -1.69
C ILE A 287 2.38 57.65 -1.47
N ALA A 288 2.43 58.93 -1.81
CA ALA A 288 3.67 59.73 -1.70
C ALA A 288 4.18 59.85 -0.25
N GLU A 289 3.27 59.86 0.74
CA GLU A 289 3.58 59.98 2.17
C GLU A 289 4.07 58.65 2.76
N TYR A 290 3.44 57.53 2.37
CA TYR A 290 3.79 56.19 2.87
C TYR A 290 4.91 55.49 2.07
N SER A 291 5.21 55.95 0.85
CA SER A 291 6.30 55.40 0.02
C SER A 291 7.68 55.98 0.34
N THR A 292 7.72 57.12 1.03
CA THR A 292 8.96 57.89 1.30
C THR A 292 9.50 57.69 2.73
N ARG A 293 8.77 57.00 3.60
CA ARG A 293 9.16 56.72 4.99
C ARG A 293 9.26 55.21 5.22
N GLU A 294 10.30 54.77 5.92
CA GLU A 294 10.32 53.41 6.49
C GLU A 294 9.44 53.35 7.72
N HIS A 295 8.61 52.30 7.79
CA HIS A 295 7.67 52.08 8.88
C HIS A 295 8.15 50.89 9.70
N GLU A 296 8.56 51.13 10.94
CA GLU A 296 9.19 50.13 11.82
C GLU A 296 8.27 48.93 12.11
N HIS A 297 6.95 49.16 12.16
CA HIS A 297 5.97 48.15 12.59
C HIS A 297 5.08 47.60 11.45
N ILE A 298 5.27 48.07 10.20
CA ILE A 298 4.50 47.65 9.03
C ILE A 298 5.39 46.81 8.11
N ASN A 299 5.00 45.56 7.88
CA ASN A 299 5.83 44.62 7.12
C ASN A 299 5.78 44.86 5.60
N LYS A 300 4.62 45.25 5.05
CA LYS A 300 4.46 45.53 3.62
C LYS A 300 3.29 46.46 3.36
N VAL A 301 3.37 47.23 2.27
CA VAL A 301 2.32 48.15 1.81
C VAL A 301 1.80 47.66 0.47
N PHE A 302 0.49 47.66 0.25
CA PHE A 302 -0.14 47.34 -1.02
C PHE A 302 -1.10 48.47 -1.40
N ILE A 303 -1.38 48.61 -2.69
CA ILE A 303 -2.33 49.61 -3.20
C ILE A 303 -3.59 48.91 -3.72
N TRP A 304 -4.74 49.40 -3.29
CA TRP A 304 -6.04 49.01 -3.83
C TRP A 304 -6.25 49.65 -5.20
N ASN A 305 -6.35 48.83 -6.23
CA ASN A 305 -6.58 49.25 -7.62
C ASN A 305 -7.99 48.91 -8.13
N GLY A 306 -8.94 48.69 -7.21
CA GLY A 306 -10.30 48.23 -7.54
C GLY A 306 -10.40 46.72 -7.86
N LYS A 307 -9.31 45.94 -7.74
CA LYS A 307 -9.33 44.49 -7.96
C LYS A 307 -9.04 43.72 -6.68
N SER A 308 -9.97 42.86 -6.28
CA SER A 308 -9.83 41.97 -5.11
C SER A 308 -8.64 41.01 -5.17
N SER A 309 -8.06 40.77 -6.37
CA SER A 309 -6.89 39.91 -6.56
C SER A 309 -5.65 40.33 -5.78
N VAL A 310 -5.60 41.58 -5.30
CA VAL A 310 -4.52 42.05 -4.41
C VAL A 310 -4.52 41.29 -3.08
N PHE A 311 -5.67 40.92 -2.52
CA PHE A 311 -5.74 40.15 -1.28
C PHE A 311 -5.19 38.74 -1.45
N PHE A 312 -5.57 38.07 -2.54
CA PHE A 312 -4.96 36.78 -2.92
C PHE A 312 -3.44 36.89 -3.02
N THR A 313 -2.95 38.00 -3.56
CA THR A 313 -1.51 38.28 -3.70
C THR A 313 -0.83 38.47 -2.36
N MET A 314 -1.44 39.22 -1.45
CA MET A 314 -0.94 39.43 -0.09
C MET A 314 -0.78 38.09 0.65
N ILE A 315 -1.81 37.24 0.58
CA ILE A 315 -1.78 35.89 1.17
C ILE A 315 -0.64 35.07 0.56
N LYS A 316 -0.57 34.96 -0.77
CA LYS A 316 0.44 34.13 -1.44
C LYS A 316 1.85 34.66 -1.25
N HIS A 317 2.03 35.98 -1.16
CA HIS A 317 3.32 36.60 -0.86
C HIS A 317 3.83 36.21 0.53
N LEU A 318 2.95 36.23 1.54
CA LEU A 318 3.31 35.78 2.88
C LEU A 318 3.63 34.28 2.91
N GLU A 319 2.77 33.46 2.29
CA GLU A 319 2.98 32.01 2.20
C GLU A 319 4.30 31.65 1.51
N ASP A 320 4.63 32.30 0.39
CA ASP A 320 5.87 32.03 -0.35
C ASP A 320 7.10 32.46 0.43
N LYS A 321 7.05 33.62 1.10
CA LYS A 321 8.15 34.12 1.93
C LYS A 321 8.47 33.16 3.08
N ILE A 322 7.46 32.60 3.74
CA ILE A 322 7.65 31.68 4.88
C ILE A 322 8.07 30.28 4.40
N ASN A 323 7.46 29.77 3.31
CA ASN A 323 7.68 28.39 2.89
C ASN A 323 8.91 28.17 2.00
N ILE A 324 9.55 29.21 1.46
CA ILE A 324 10.61 29.06 0.45
C ILE A 324 11.72 28.09 0.87
N GLU A 325 12.18 28.14 2.11
CA GLU A 325 13.27 27.29 2.59
C GLU A 325 12.88 25.80 2.65
N ASN A 326 11.68 25.51 3.19
CA ASN A 326 11.15 24.15 3.22
C ASN A 326 10.92 23.61 1.81
N ASP A 327 10.29 24.41 0.95
CA ASP A 327 9.84 23.96 -0.36
C ASP A 327 11.01 23.78 -1.34
N THR A 328 12.04 24.62 -1.26
CA THR A 328 13.30 24.44 -2.01
C THR A 328 14.06 23.20 -1.52
N THR A 329 14.20 23.01 -0.20
CA THR A 329 14.97 21.89 0.36
C THR A 329 14.30 20.53 0.13
N LYS A 330 12.99 20.42 0.34
CA LYS A 330 12.27 19.14 0.24
C LYS A 330 11.79 18.81 -1.18
N GLY A 331 11.25 19.80 -1.88
CA GLY A 331 10.61 19.62 -3.19
C GLY A 331 11.42 20.11 -4.39
N LEU A 332 12.59 20.73 -4.15
CA LEU A 332 13.36 21.44 -5.19
C LEU A 332 12.52 22.48 -5.94
N VAL A 333 11.56 23.09 -5.22
CA VAL A 333 10.64 24.09 -5.78
C VAL A 333 11.44 25.29 -6.29
N ARG A 334 11.08 25.79 -7.48
CA ARG A 334 11.81 26.87 -8.14
C ARG A 334 11.43 28.25 -7.60
N VAL A 335 12.34 29.22 -7.75
CA VAL A 335 12.18 30.60 -7.26
C VAL A 335 12.17 31.60 -8.41
N ILE A 336 11.19 32.49 -8.44
CA ILE A 336 11.16 33.70 -9.28
C ILE A 336 11.44 34.89 -8.36
N LEU A 337 12.55 35.59 -8.60
CA LEU A 337 12.89 36.79 -7.85
C LEU A 337 12.37 38.02 -8.59
N VAL A 338 11.61 38.85 -7.87
CA VAL A 338 11.10 40.13 -8.33
C VAL A 338 11.74 41.22 -7.49
N VAL A 339 12.42 42.18 -8.12
CA VAL A 339 13.02 43.35 -7.46
C VAL A 339 12.26 44.58 -7.90
N GLU A 340 11.43 45.11 -6.99
CA GLU A 340 10.57 46.26 -7.22
C GLU A 340 10.27 46.93 -5.87
N ASP A 341 10.68 48.19 -5.71
CA ASP A 341 10.52 48.98 -4.50
C ASP A 341 9.20 49.76 -4.46
N ASP A 342 8.63 50.11 -5.62
CA ASP A 342 7.41 50.91 -5.71
C ASP A 342 6.13 50.05 -5.48
N PRO A 343 5.34 50.35 -4.41
CA PRO A 343 4.07 49.68 -4.12
C PRO A 343 3.07 49.67 -5.27
N LYS A 344 3.08 50.68 -6.12
CA LYS A 344 2.15 50.80 -7.24
C LYS A 344 2.40 49.72 -8.28
N PHE A 345 3.66 49.42 -8.53
CA PHE A 345 4.07 48.47 -9.55
C PHE A 345 3.97 47.02 -9.06
N TYR A 346 4.47 46.68 -7.87
CA TYR A 346 4.34 45.30 -7.40
C TYR A 346 2.90 44.91 -7.04
N SER A 347 2.05 45.87 -6.62
CA SER A 347 0.61 45.61 -6.41
C SER A 347 -0.13 45.36 -7.74
N LEU A 348 0.44 45.77 -8.87
CA LEU A 348 -0.06 45.47 -10.22
C LEU A 348 0.49 44.13 -10.75
N TYR A 349 1.81 43.90 -10.62
CA TYR A 349 2.49 42.75 -11.24
C TYR A 349 2.32 41.43 -10.50
N LEU A 350 2.42 41.43 -9.17
CA LEU A 350 2.34 40.19 -8.41
C LEU A 350 1.02 39.43 -8.63
N PRO A 351 -0.17 40.08 -8.64
CA PRO A 351 -1.41 39.37 -8.94
C PRO A 351 -1.40 38.69 -10.31
N MET A 352 -0.74 39.29 -11.30
CA MET A 352 -0.60 38.74 -12.65
C MET A 352 0.33 37.53 -12.67
N LEU A 353 1.51 37.68 -12.06
CA LEU A 353 2.52 36.61 -12.01
C LEU A 353 1.99 35.37 -11.27
N TYR A 354 1.29 35.56 -10.13
CA TYR A 354 0.69 34.45 -9.41
C TYR A 354 -0.35 33.70 -10.26
N ASN A 355 -1.23 34.41 -10.98
CA ASN A 355 -2.22 33.75 -11.84
C ASN A 355 -1.52 32.96 -12.96
N ILE A 356 -0.51 33.54 -13.61
CA ILE A 356 0.22 32.86 -14.70
C ILE A 356 0.88 31.57 -14.19
N VAL A 357 1.61 31.63 -13.08
CA VAL A 357 2.31 30.46 -12.51
C VAL A 357 1.31 29.38 -12.08
N MET A 358 0.20 29.75 -11.44
CA MET A 358 -0.84 28.81 -11.00
C MET A 358 -1.53 28.12 -12.17
N ASP A 359 -2.00 28.88 -13.16
CA ASP A 359 -2.71 28.36 -14.33
C ASP A 359 -1.84 27.38 -15.12
N GLN A 360 -0.54 27.68 -15.24
CA GLN A 360 0.40 26.79 -15.91
C GLN A 360 0.64 25.51 -15.14
N THR A 361 0.84 25.61 -13.82
CA THR A 361 1.05 24.43 -12.97
C THR A 361 -0.16 23.49 -13.08
N ARG A 362 -1.38 24.05 -13.12
CA ARG A 362 -2.62 23.28 -13.30
C ARG A 362 -2.67 22.53 -14.64
N ARG A 363 -2.43 23.21 -15.77
CA ARG A 363 -2.48 22.59 -17.11
C ARG A 363 -1.58 21.37 -17.20
N ILE A 364 -0.37 21.50 -16.68
CA ILE A 364 0.62 20.42 -16.66
C ILE A 364 0.15 19.21 -15.85
N ILE A 365 -0.59 19.45 -14.76
CA ILE A 365 -1.12 18.41 -13.87
C ILE A 365 -2.31 17.69 -14.51
N ASP A 366 -3.19 18.43 -15.18
CA ASP A 366 -4.38 17.88 -15.85
C ASP A 366 -4.00 16.93 -17.01
N ASP A 367 -2.87 17.15 -17.67
CA ASP A 367 -2.37 16.28 -18.76
C ASP A 367 -1.84 14.91 -18.30
N VAL A 368 -1.61 14.68 -17.00
CA VAL A 368 -0.77 13.55 -16.50
C VAL A 368 -1.47 12.65 -15.47
N SER A 369 -2.49 13.12 -14.75
CA SER A 369 -3.07 12.39 -13.60
C SER A 369 -4.59 12.27 -13.68
N THR A 370 -5.13 11.07 -13.44
CA THR A 370 -6.57 10.82 -13.31
C THR A 370 -7.10 11.02 -11.89
N ASP A 371 -6.23 11.07 -10.86
CA ASP A 371 -6.60 11.24 -9.45
C ASP A 371 -6.66 12.72 -9.05
N GLU A 372 -7.88 13.24 -8.82
CA GLU A 372 -8.15 14.65 -8.46
C GLU A 372 -7.48 15.10 -7.15
N LEU A 373 -7.36 14.23 -6.14
CA LEU A 373 -6.70 14.58 -4.88
C LEU A 373 -5.19 14.74 -5.07
N TYR A 374 -4.59 13.90 -5.91
CA TYR A 374 -3.19 14.01 -6.25
C TYR A 374 -2.87 15.28 -7.05
N LYS A 375 -3.80 15.72 -7.91
CA LYS A 375 -3.66 16.99 -8.66
C LYS A 375 -3.52 18.19 -7.73
N VAL A 376 -4.36 18.26 -6.69
CA VAL A 376 -4.33 19.34 -5.68
C VAL A 376 -3.00 19.39 -4.93
N LEU A 377 -2.42 18.24 -4.61
CA LEU A 377 -1.13 18.16 -3.93
C LEU A 377 0.01 18.67 -4.83
N ARG A 378 0.00 18.32 -6.12
CA ARG A 378 1.03 18.76 -7.09
C ARG A 378 1.04 20.28 -7.29
N LEU A 379 -0.09 20.98 -7.13
CA LEU A 379 -0.14 22.45 -7.19
C LEU A 379 0.76 23.14 -6.16
N ARG A 380 1.08 22.46 -5.05
CA ARG A 380 1.99 22.99 -4.01
C ARG A 380 3.44 23.12 -4.49
N ALA A 381 3.81 22.34 -5.51
CA ALA A 381 5.14 22.38 -6.13
C ALA A 381 5.33 23.53 -7.13
N ARG A 382 4.35 24.43 -7.28
CA ARG A 382 4.49 25.63 -8.11
C ARG A 382 5.72 26.46 -7.72
N ALA A 383 6.27 27.19 -8.67
CA ALA A 383 7.34 28.14 -8.38
C ALA A 383 6.92 29.19 -7.33
N LYS A 384 7.83 29.53 -6.43
CA LYS A 384 7.68 30.58 -5.42
C LYS A 384 8.08 31.93 -5.98
N ILE A 385 7.32 32.97 -5.65
CA ILE A 385 7.60 34.33 -6.09
C ILE A 385 8.07 35.14 -4.88
N ILE A 386 9.32 35.59 -4.92
CA ILE A 386 9.92 36.39 -3.84
C ILE A 386 10.09 37.81 -4.33
N LEU A 387 9.54 38.77 -3.58
CA LEU A 387 9.66 40.20 -3.85
C LEU A 387 10.67 40.82 -2.87
N THR A 388 11.70 41.49 -3.40
CA THR A 388 12.67 42.28 -2.64
C THR A 388 12.63 43.74 -3.09
N LYS A 389 13.07 44.66 -2.22
CA LYS A 389 13.06 46.11 -2.48
C LYS A 389 14.44 46.70 -2.78
N SER A 390 15.50 46.08 -2.27
CA SER A 390 16.87 46.58 -2.41
C SER A 390 17.78 45.60 -3.13
N TYR A 391 18.94 46.11 -3.55
CA TYR A 391 20.01 45.30 -4.13
C TYR A 391 20.52 44.26 -3.13
N GLU A 392 20.66 44.65 -1.87
CA GLU A 392 21.22 43.84 -0.79
C GLU A 392 20.31 42.64 -0.49
N GLU A 393 19.00 42.87 -0.33
CA GLU A 393 18.00 41.82 -0.15
C GLU A 393 17.98 40.85 -1.35
N ALA A 394 18.08 41.40 -2.57
CA ALA A 394 18.08 40.59 -3.80
C ALA A 394 19.29 39.65 -3.86
N ILE A 395 20.48 40.13 -3.47
CA ILE A 395 21.71 39.33 -3.41
C ILE A 395 21.65 38.29 -2.30
N GLU A 396 21.10 38.61 -1.13
CA GLU A 396 20.93 37.66 -0.03
C GLU A 396 20.06 36.46 -0.47
N ILE A 397 18.89 36.74 -1.05
CA ILE A 397 17.99 35.71 -1.58
C ILE A 397 18.66 34.93 -2.72
N PHE A 398 19.40 35.62 -3.60
CA PHE A 398 20.14 34.95 -4.66
C PHE A 398 21.19 33.98 -4.12
N ASN A 399 22.02 34.42 -3.18
CA ASN A 399 23.08 33.58 -2.61
C ASN A 399 22.51 32.36 -1.87
N LYS A 400 21.41 32.54 -1.12
CA LYS A 400 20.77 31.44 -0.37
C LYS A 400 20.08 30.41 -1.28
N TYR A 401 19.51 30.83 -2.42
CA TYR A 401 18.66 29.96 -3.25
C TYR A 401 19.11 29.79 -4.71
N LYS A 402 20.33 30.21 -5.09
CA LYS A 402 20.83 30.26 -6.49
C LYS A 402 20.55 29.02 -7.35
N GLU A 403 20.61 27.82 -6.78
CA GLU A 403 20.36 26.56 -7.51
C GLU A 403 18.91 26.36 -7.93
N PHE A 404 17.98 27.07 -7.27
CA PHE A 404 16.54 26.98 -7.46
C PHE A 404 15.97 28.10 -8.34
N PHE A 405 16.78 29.07 -8.78
CA PHE A 405 16.32 30.21 -9.56
C PHE A 405 15.76 29.81 -10.93
N LEU A 406 14.55 30.27 -11.22
CA LEU A 406 13.88 30.11 -12.50
C LEU A 406 14.02 31.35 -13.37
N CYS A 407 13.88 32.54 -12.77
CA CYS A 407 13.94 33.83 -13.46
C CYS A 407 14.21 34.97 -12.48
N LEU A 408 14.84 36.03 -12.99
CA LEU A 408 14.92 37.34 -12.34
C LEU A 408 14.04 38.36 -13.07
N ILE A 409 13.30 39.14 -12.33
CA ILE A 409 12.49 40.25 -12.82
C ILE A 409 12.91 41.47 -12.00
N THR A 410 13.51 42.48 -12.61
CA THR A 410 14.08 43.63 -11.86
C THR A 410 13.68 44.95 -12.50
N ASP A 411 13.39 45.95 -11.68
CA ASP A 411 13.41 47.35 -12.11
C ASP A 411 14.86 47.79 -12.40
N VAL A 412 15.04 48.94 -13.04
CA VAL A 412 16.35 49.56 -13.28
C VAL A 412 16.80 50.38 -12.07
N LYS A 413 15.89 51.12 -11.44
CA LYS A 413 16.19 52.12 -10.42
C LYS A 413 15.59 51.71 -9.07
N PHE A 414 16.45 51.39 -8.12
CA PHE A 414 16.07 51.07 -6.73
C PHE A 414 17.27 51.31 -5.80
N TYR A 415 17.10 51.10 -4.50
CA TYR A 415 18.13 51.35 -3.49
C TYR A 415 19.28 50.32 -3.56
N LYS A 416 20.51 50.83 -3.48
CA LYS A 416 21.76 50.08 -3.34
C LYS A 416 22.67 50.82 -2.37
N ASN A 417 23.12 50.17 -1.30
CA ASN A 417 23.84 50.77 -0.17
C ASN A 417 23.09 52.00 0.39
N ASP A 418 21.78 51.85 0.65
CA ASP A 418 20.87 52.90 1.13
C ASP A 418 20.80 54.17 0.27
N LYS A 419 21.27 54.09 -0.99
CA LYS A 419 21.19 55.18 -1.96
C LYS A 419 20.43 54.75 -3.20
N LEU A 420 19.49 55.58 -3.62
CA LEU A 420 18.74 55.37 -4.86
C LEU A 420 19.70 55.41 -6.05
N ASN A 421 19.81 54.29 -6.78
CA ASN A 421 20.78 54.13 -7.86
C ASN A 421 20.03 53.79 -9.17
N SER A 422 20.23 54.62 -10.20
CA SER A 422 19.61 54.49 -11.53
C SER A 422 20.15 53.35 -12.39
N GLU A 423 21.17 52.63 -11.92
CA GLU A 423 21.76 51.47 -12.60
C GLU A 423 21.84 50.24 -11.68
N ALA A 424 21.07 50.24 -10.58
CA ALA A 424 21.02 49.14 -9.62
C ALA A 424 20.60 47.83 -10.30
N GLY A 425 19.56 47.86 -11.16
CA GLY A 425 19.07 46.70 -11.89
C GLY A 425 20.11 46.13 -12.85
N PHE A 426 20.79 46.96 -13.63
CA PHE A 426 21.86 46.52 -14.52
C PHE A 426 23.03 45.90 -13.76
N SER A 427 23.40 46.50 -12.61
CA SER A 427 24.43 45.95 -11.72
C SER A 427 24.05 44.56 -11.21
N LEU A 428 22.79 44.37 -10.82
CA LEU A 428 22.28 43.09 -10.29
C LEU A 428 22.31 42.01 -11.37
N VAL A 429 21.87 42.35 -12.58
CA VAL A 429 21.91 41.45 -13.75
C VAL A 429 23.33 41.01 -14.05
N ASN A 430 24.31 41.93 -14.04
CA ASN A 430 25.71 41.60 -14.26
C ASN A 430 26.26 40.65 -13.19
N HIS A 431 25.95 40.91 -11.91
CA HIS A 431 26.39 40.05 -10.81
C HIS A 431 25.83 38.62 -10.94
N ILE A 432 24.54 38.50 -11.24
CA ILE A 432 23.88 37.19 -11.38
C ILE A 432 24.40 36.45 -12.63
N ARG A 433 24.60 37.13 -13.77
CA ARG A 433 25.13 36.53 -15.01
C ARG A 433 26.55 35.99 -14.86
N GLN A 434 27.37 36.55 -13.97
CA GLN A 434 28.70 36.00 -13.69
C GLN A 434 28.65 34.60 -13.08
N GLN A 435 27.58 34.28 -12.33
CA GLN A 435 27.40 32.98 -11.68
C GLN A 435 26.48 32.04 -12.49
N ILE A 436 25.40 32.57 -13.06
CA ILE A 436 24.43 31.82 -13.87
C ILE A 436 24.32 32.45 -15.26
N LYS A 437 25.11 31.94 -16.20
CA LYS A 437 25.23 32.52 -17.54
C LYS A 437 23.91 32.56 -18.31
N ASP A 438 23.02 31.57 -18.18
CA ASP A 438 21.82 31.45 -19.03
C ASP A 438 20.50 31.70 -18.28
N LEU A 439 20.52 32.38 -17.13
CA LEU A 439 19.29 32.69 -16.40
C LEU A 439 18.37 33.60 -17.24
N PRO A 440 17.07 33.27 -17.38
CA PRO A 440 16.08 34.19 -17.94
C PRO A 440 15.92 35.44 -17.06
N ILE A 441 16.01 36.62 -17.68
CA ILE A 441 15.95 37.90 -16.96
C ILE A 441 15.04 38.88 -17.71
N ILE A 442 14.14 39.53 -16.98
CA ILE A 442 13.38 40.71 -17.41
C ILE A 442 13.92 41.94 -16.69
N ILE A 443 14.29 42.97 -17.45
CA ILE A 443 14.50 44.32 -16.94
C ILE A 443 13.27 45.16 -17.27
N GLN A 444 12.74 45.86 -16.28
CA GLN A 444 11.63 46.79 -16.45
C GLN A 444 12.09 48.22 -16.24
N SER A 445 11.53 49.14 -17.02
CA SER A 445 11.73 50.57 -16.81
C SER A 445 10.59 51.38 -17.42
N SER A 446 10.31 52.55 -16.87
CA SER A 446 9.44 53.55 -17.51
C SER A 446 10.16 54.32 -18.63
N GLU A 447 11.50 54.27 -18.65
CA GLU A 447 12.36 54.98 -19.61
C GLU A 447 12.78 54.06 -20.76
N GLU A 448 12.34 54.37 -21.98
CA GLU A 448 12.60 53.53 -23.16
C GLU A 448 14.09 53.44 -23.52
N ASN A 449 14.88 54.46 -23.18
CA ASN A 449 16.34 54.49 -23.42
C ASN A 449 17.08 53.34 -22.71
N ASN A 450 16.52 52.80 -21.63
CA ASN A 450 17.09 51.66 -20.92
C ASN A 450 16.98 50.33 -21.71
N ARG A 451 16.18 50.27 -22.78
CA ARG A 451 16.08 49.10 -23.66
C ARG A 451 17.43 48.75 -24.28
N ILE A 452 18.18 49.75 -24.77
CA ILE A 452 19.48 49.54 -25.43
C ILE A 452 20.46 48.86 -24.46
N LYS A 453 20.48 49.30 -23.19
CA LYS A 453 21.32 48.71 -22.14
C LYS A 453 20.88 47.28 -21.80
N ALA A 454 19.58 47.00 -21.74
CA ALA A 454 19.05 45.66 -21.50
C ALA A 454 19.40 44.69 -22.66
N GLU A 455 19.27 45.13 -23.91
CA GLU A 455 19.64 44.36 -25.09
C GLU A 455 21.14 44.06 -25.12
N ALA A 456 22.00 45.01 -24.73
CA ALA A 456 23.44 44.79 -24.59
C ALA A 456 23.78 43.70 -23.55
N LEU A 457 22.96 43.57 -22.51
CA LEU A 457 23.06 42.51 -21.49
C LEU A 457 22.36 41.20 -21.90
N LYS A 458 21.82 41.13 -23.12
CA LYS A 458 21.05 39.98 -23.65
C LYS A 458 19.88 39.61 -22.74
N THR A 459 19.20 40.61 -22.16
CA THR A 459 18.00 40.42 -21.34
C THR A 459 16.74 40.89 -22.09
N SER A 460 15.57 40.43 -21.65
CA SER A 460 14.31 40.97 -22.17
C SER A 460 13.98 42.29 -21.47
N PHE A 461 13.49 43.26 -22.23
CA PHE A 461 13.07 44.56 -21.70
C PHE A 461 11.56 44.73 -21.82
N ILE A 462 10.93 45.18 -20.74
CA ILE A 462 9.50 45.50 -20.70
C ILE A 462 9.34 46.96 -20.25
N ASN A 463 8.60 47.75 -21.04
CA ASN A 463 8.30 49.13 -20.68
C ASN A 463 7.11 49.16 -19.71
N LYS A 464 7.28 49.78 -18.53
CA LYS A 464 6.25 49.90 -17.48
C LYS A 464 4.99 50.65 -17.96
N ASN A 465 5.12 51.50 -18.98
CA ASN A 465 4.03 52.27 -19.59
C ASN A 465 3.37 51.55 -20.79
N SER A 466 3.77 50.31 -21.12
CA SER A 466 3.17 49.57 -22.24
C SER A 466 1.67 49.33 -22.00
N PRO A 467 0.80 49.58 -23.00
CA PRO A 467 -0.62 49.22 -22.91
C PRO A 467 -0.83 47.70 -22.89
N ASN A 468 0.16 46.91 -23.33
CA ASN A 468 0.10 45.45 -23.45
C ASN A 468 0.96 44.71 -22.40
N LEU A 469 1.32 45.40 -21.32
CA LEU A 469 2.22 44.91 -20.27
C LEU A 469 1.93 43.48 -19.80
N PHE A 470 0.65 43.15 -19.55
CA PHE A 470 0.25 41.79 -19.14
C PHE A 470 0.66 40.70 -20.14
N GLN A 471 0.41 40.98 -21.42
CA GLN A 471 0.61 40.02 -22.49
C GLN A 471 2.10 39.78 -22.74
N GLU A 472 2.92 40.83 -22.62
CA GLU A 472 4.38 40.74 -22.71
C GLU A 472 4.98 39.86 -21.60
N PHE A 473 4.55 40.07 -20.35
CA PHE A 473 4.95 39.18 -19.24
C PHE A 473 4.50 37.74 -19.46
N LYS A 474 3.24 37.53 -19.86
CA LYS A 474 2.71 36.20 -20.11
C LYS A 474 3.51 35.46 -21.20
N GLN A 475 3.83 36.14 -22.30
CA GLN A 475 4.64 35.59 -23.39
C GLN A 475 6.06 35.24 -22.92
N PHE A 476 6.68 36.11 -22.13
CA PHE A 476 8.01 35.82 -21.57
C PHE A 476 7.98 34.56 -20.69
N ILE A 477 7.05 34.49 -19.73
CA ILE A 477 6.93 33.37 -18.81
C ILE A 477 6.68 32.05 -19.57
N MET A 478 5.81 32.08 -20.58
CA MET A 478 5.54 30.93 -21.45
C MET A 478 6.77 30.48 -22.24
N LYS A 479 7.56 31.43 -22.76
CA LYS A 479 8.70 31.12 -23.62
C LYS A 479 9.91 30.59 -22.84
N TYR A 480 10.18 31.11 -21.64
CA TYR A 480 11.45 30.89 -20.96
C TYR A 480 11.39 30.04 -19.70
N LEU A 481 10.21 29.80 -19.10
CA LEU A 481 10.10 29.05 -17.84
C LEU A 481 9.66 27.59 -17.98
N GLY A 482 9.57 27.08 -19.22
CA GLY A 482 9.37 25.63 -19.46
C GLY A 482 7.99 25.11 -19.09
N PHE A 483 7.02 25.99 -18.85
CA PHE A 483 5.64 25.64 -18.50
C PHE A 483 4.78 25.12 -19.68
N GLY A 484 5.35 25.05 -20.88
CA GLY A 484 4.69 24.55 -22.09
C GLY A 484 5.25 23.22 -22.59
N ASN A 485 4.98 22.91 -23.85
CA ASN A 485 5.56 21.74 -24.52
C ASN A 485 7.09 21.84 -24.53
N PHE A 486 7.78 20.70 -24.52
CA PHE A 486 9.21 20.69 -24.77
C PHE A 486 9.45 20.89 -26.27
N PHE A 487 10.10 21.98 -26.62
CA PHE A 487 10.51 22.25 -28.00
C PHE A 487 11.95 21.80 -28.17
N TYR A 488 12.17 20.74 -28.95
CA TYR A 488 13.50 20.35 -29.39
C TYR A 488 13.97 21.35 -30.44
N LYS A 489 15.20 21.84 -30.29
CA LYS A 489 15.80 22.88 -31.10
C LYS A 489 17.19 22.50 -31.57
N ASP A 490 17.58 23.00 -32.74
CA ASP A 490 18.96 22.94 -33.20
C ASP A 490 19.85 23.97 -32.46
N LYS A 491 21.15 23.98 -32.79
CA LYS A 491 22.13 24.93 -32.25
C LYS A 491 21.81 26.39 -32.58
N ASP A 492 21.07 26.63 -33.66
CA ASP A 492 20.67 27.95 -34.15
C ASP A 492 19.33 28.40 -33.54
N GLY A 493 18.64 27.52 -32.80
CA GLY A 493 17.41 27.79 -32.07
C GLY A 493 16.13 27.50 -32.87
N ASN A 494 16.23 26.92 -34.07
CA ASN A 494 15.07 26.50 -34.86
C ASN A 494 14.43 25.25 -34.28
N GLN A 495 13.11 25.16 -34.36
CA GLN A 495 12.35 24.05 -33.82
C GLN A 495 12.46 22.80 -34.71
N ILE A 496 12.76 21.65 -34.09
CA ILE A 496 12.87 20.34 -34.74
C ILE A 496 11.63 19.50 -34.43
N ALA A 497 11.24 19.42 -33.16
CA ALA A 497 10.13 18.59 -32.68
C ALA A 497 9.48 19.21 -31.44
N ILE A 498 8.30 18.70 -31.09
CA ILE A 498 7.52 19.10 -29.91
C ILE A 498 7.18 17.84 -29.12
N ALA A 499 7.32 17.90 -27.79
CA ALA A 499 6.76 16.90 -26.89
C ALA A 499 5.79 17.54 -25.88
N HIS A 500 4.57 17.03 -25.84
CA HIS A 500 3.51 17.45 -24.91
C HIS A 500 3.55 16.66 -23.60
N THR A 501 3.87 15.37 -23.69
CA THR A 501 3.88 14.43 -22.56
C THR A 501 5.28 13.86 -22.28
N LEU A 502 5.48 13.24 -21.11
CA LEU A 502 6.74 12.53 -20.80
C LEU A 502 6.99 11.35 -21.76
N LYS A 503 5.90 10.71 -22.25
CA LYS A 503 5.96 9.62 -23.24
C LYS A 503 6.49 10.16 -24.57
N GLU A 504 5.89 11.22 -25.10
CA GLU A 504 6.36 11.86 -26.33
C GLU A 504 7.78 12.41 -26.18
N PHE A 505 8.13 12.97 -25.01
CA PHE A 505 9.49 13.43 -24.74
C PHE A 505 10.49 12.28 -24.86
N GLN A 506 10.14 11.10 -24.34
CA GLN A 506 10.97 9.90 -24.50
C GLN A 506 11.04 9.43 -25.97
N GLU A 507 9.92 9.41 -26.68
CA GLU A 507 9.87 9.00 -28.10
C GLU A 507 10.71 9.92 -28.99
N GLN A 508 10.62 11.23 -28.77
CA GLN A 508 11.43 12.21 -29.52
C GLN A 508 12.92 12.11 -29.20
N LEU A 509 13.30 11.66 -27.99
CA LEU A 509 14.71 11.38 -27.68
C LEU A 509 15.31 10.26 -28.54
N PHE A 510 14.51 9.40 -29.20
CA PHE A 510 15.04 8.45 -30.18
C PHE A 510 15.28 9.09 -31.55
N LEU A 511 14.57 10.17 -31.89
CA LEU A 511 14.48 10.71 -33.26
C LEU A 511 15.34 11.96 -33.48
N ILE A 512 15.55 12.79 -32.46
CA ILE A 512 16.25 14.07 -32.62
C ILE A 512 17.73 13.90 -32.97
N PRO A 513 18.40 14.87 -33.62
CA PRO A 513 19.85 14.83 -33.84
C PRO A 513 20.68 15.02 -32.56
N ASP A 514 21.90 14.49 -32.53
CA ASP A 514 22.84 14.63 -31.39
C ASP A 514 23.16 16.09 -31.06
N GLU A 515 23.26 16.95 -32.09
CA GLU A 515 23.49 18.38 -31.89
C GLU A 515 22.40 19.03 -31.03
N SER A 516 21.13 18.64 -31.24
CA SER A 516 19.99 19.10 -30.46
C SER A 516 20.05 18.58 -29.02
N LEU A 517 20.37 17.29 -28.86
CA LEU A 517 20.51 16.64 -27.57
C LEU A 517 21.57 17.36 -26.69
N ILE A 518 22.75 17.60 -27.26
CA ILE A 518 23.86 18.30 -26.61
C ILE A 518 23.48 19.75 -26.29
N TYR A 519 22.82 20.44 -27.21
CA TYR A 519 22.32 21.80 -27.00
C TYR A 519 21.38 21.89 -25.79
N HIS A 520 20.42 20.98 -25.68
CA HIS A 520 19.47 20.97 -24.56
C HIS A 520 20.08 20.50 -23.25
N ALA A 521 20.96 19.49 -23.28
CA ALA A 521 21.62 18.97 -22.10
C ALA A 521 22.63 19.97 -21.50
N SER A 522 23.43 20.64 -22.33
CA SER A 522 24.40 21.64 -21.88
C SER A 522 23.75 22.82 -21.14
N LYS A 523 22.51 23.15 -21.50
CA LYS A 523 21.69 24.21 -20.88
C LYS A 523 20.74 23.69 -19.79
N ASN A 524 20.82 22.42 -19.42
CA ASN A 524 19.93 21.75 -18.45
C ASN A 524 18.44 21.83 -18.81
N HIS A 525 18.07 22.00 -20.08
CA HIS A 525 16.68 22.16 -20.50
C HIS A 525 15.82 20.94 -20.13
N PHE A 526 16.38 19.72 -20.23
CA PHE A 526 15.67 18.49 -19.88
C PHE A 526 15.30 18.42 -18.40
N SER A 527 16.26 18.65 -17.50
CA SER A 527 15.99 18.64 -16.06
C SER A 527 15.07 19.79 -15.64
N LEU A 528 15.19 20.97 -16.28
CA LEU A 528 14.30 22.11 -16.05
C LEU A 528 12.85 21.79 -16.44
N TRP A 529 12.63 21.19 -17.62
CA TRP A 529 11.30 20.84 -18.08
C TRP A 529 10.66 19.75 -17.21
N LEU A 530 11.40 18.71 -16.84
CA LEU A 530 10.92 17.66 -15.93
C LEU A 530 10.58 18.22 -14.54
N LYS A 531 11.40 19.13 -13.99
CA LYS A 531 11.12 19.83 -12.72
C LYS A 531 9.86 20.67 -12.82
N ALA A 532 9.68 21.42 -13.90
CA ALA A 532 8.49 22.25 -14.12
C ALA A 532 7.20 21.43 -14.17
N ARG A 533 7.29 20.14 -14.57
CA ARG A 533 6.17 19.20 -14.54
C ARG A 533 6.06 18.36 -13.27
N GLY A 534 6.86 18.61 -12.25
CA GLY A 534 6.79 17.89 -10.98
C GLY A 534 7.40 16.49 -11.03
N GLU A 535 8.12 16.11 -12.08
CA GLU A 535 8.88 14.85 -12.17
C GLU A 535 10.21 14.97 -11.40
N ILE A 536 10.09 15.29 -10.11
CA ILE A 536 11.22 15.71 -9.24
C ILE A 536 12.28 14.62 -9.15
N GLN A 537 11.89 13.35 -9.08
CA GLN A 537 12.83 12.23 -8.91
C GLN A 537 13.68 11.99 -10.16
N VAL A 538 13.07 11.93 -11.35
CA VAL A 538 13.80 11.80 -12.62
C VAL A 538 14.72 12.99 -12.81
N ALA A 539 14.22 14.20 -12.55
CA ALA A 539 15.03 15.39 -12.66
C ALA A 539 16.21 15.41 -11.70
N ARG A 540 16.11 14.82 -10.50
CA ARG A 540 17.23 14.68 -9.56
C ARG A 540 18.32 13.75 -10.06
N ILE A 541 17.97 12.73 -10.84
CA ILE A 541 18.93 11.79 -11.43
C ILE A 541 19.60 12.42 -12.67
N ILE A 542 18.84 13.15 -13.48
CA ILE A 542 19.35 13.76 -14.72
C ILE A 542 20.18 15.03 -14.45
N ASN A 543 19.78 15.86 -13.47
CA ASN A 543 20.38 17.19 -13.24
C ASN A 543 21.89 17.22 -12.90
N PRO A 544 22.46 16.25 -12.17
CA PRO A 544 23.90 16.20 -11.89
C PRO A 544 24.73 15.87 -13.13
N ALA A 545 24.19 15.12 -14.08
CA ALA A 545 24.91 14.66 -15.25
C ALA A 545 25.18 15.82 -16.23
N LYS A 546 26.45 16.07 -16.55
CA LYS A 546 26.89 17.08 -17.52
C LYS A 546 27.24 16.42 -18.83
N VAL A 547 27.12 17.19 -19.93
CA VAL A 547 27.52 16.72 -21.27
C VAL A 547 28.97 16.23 -21.30
N ALA A 548 29.84 16.85 -20.49
CA ALA A 548 31.25 16.47 -20.37
C ALA A 548 31.49 15.09 -19.74
N ASP A 549 30.49 14.52 -19.07
CA ASP A 549 30.58 13.19 -18.43
C ASP A 549 30.36 12.05 -19.46
N PHE A 550 29.98 12.37 -20.69
CA PHE A 550 29.66 11.42 -21.76
C PHE A 550 30.66 11.52 -22.92
N LYS A 551 30.93 10.40 -23.58
CA LYS A 551 31.88 10.32 -24.71
C LYS A 551 31.34 11.01 -25.97
N ASP A 552 30.04 10.87 -26.22
CA ASP A 552 29.34 11.33 -27.40
C ASP A 552 27.84 11.56 -27.12
N GLY A 553 27.12 12.13 -28.11
CA GLY A 553 25.69 12.38 -28.03
C GLY A 553 24.86 11.11 -27.86
N GLU A 554 25.29 10.01 -28.49
CA GLU A 554 24.63 8.71 -28.38
C GLU A 554 24.67 8.13 -26.96
N SER A 555 25.83 8.22 -26.27
CA SER A 555 25.93 7.80 -24.86
C SER A 555 25.00 8.61 -23.94
N LEU A 556 24.90 9.92 -24.15
CA LEU A 556 23.99 10.79 -23.41
C LEU A 556 22.52 10.43 -23.70
N ARG A 557 22.20 10.11 -24.96
CA ARG A 557 20.85 9.71 -25.39
C ARG A 557 20.41 8.43 -24.68
N ASN A 558 21.27 7.42 -24.71
CA ASN A 558 21.01 6.14 -24.07
C ASN A 558 20.85 6.31 -22.56
N TYR A 559 21.70 7.11 -21.91
CA TYR A 559 21.55 7.45 -20.49
C TYR A 559 20.19 8.08 -20.16
N LEU A 560 19.74 9.07 -20.95
CA LEU A 560 18.45 9.73 -20.73
C LEU A 560 17.28 8.75 -20.93
N ILE A 561 17.31 7.96 -22.01
CA ILE A 561 16.28 6.97 -22.33
C ILE A 561 16.21 5.89 -21.25
N GLU A 562 17.36 5.35 -20.83
CA GLU A 562 17.42 4.33 -19.77
C GLU A 562 16.95 4.90 -18.43
N THR A 563 17.36 6.11 -18.07
CA THR A 563 16.96 6.75 -16.80
C THR A 563 15.44 6.97 -16.76
N ILE A 564 14.87 7.50 -17.85
CA ILE A 564 13.43 7.75 -17.96
C ILE A 564 12.65 6.42 -18.01
N SER A 565 13.14 5.43 -18.76
CA SER A 565 12.52 4.10 -18.85
C SER A 565 12.54 3.38 -17.52
N LYS A 566 13.69 3.37 -16.84
CA LYS A 566 13.87 2.75 -15.52
C LYS A 566 12.92 3.36 -14.51
N PHE A 567 12.82 4.70 -14.48
CA PHE A 567 11.87 5.38 -13.60
C PHE A 567 10.41 5.02 -13.92
N ARG A 568 10.01 5.04 -15.19
CA ARG A 568 8.64 4.68 -15.60
C ARG A 568 8.31 3.22 -15.26
N ASN A 569 9.26 2.31 -15.45
CA ASN A 569 9.09 0.89 -15.17
C ASN A 569 9.07 0.63 -13.66
N GLU A 570 9.94 1.26 -12.87
CA GLU A 570 9.92 1.19 -11.40
C GLU A 570 8.61 1.72 -10.81
N GLN A 571 8.02 2.77 -11.40
CA GLN A 571 6.70 3.28 -10.99
C GLN A 571 5.54 2.33 -11.32
N LYS A 572 5.69 1.48 -12.34
CA LYS A 572 4.63 0.56 -12.79
C LYS A 572 4.71 -0.82 -12.12
N LYS A 573 5.91 -1.31 -11.77
CA LYS A 573 6.14 -2.64 -11.19
C LYS A 573 5.28 -2.94 -9.96
N GLY A 574 4.72 -4.15 -9.92
CA GLY A 574 3.90 -4.61 -8.80
C GLY A 574 2.50 -4.00 -8.74
N LYS A 575 2.06 -3.28 -9.78
CA LYS A 575 0.71 -2.68 -9.86
C LYS A 575 -0.20 -3.46 -10.79
N LEU A 576 -1.50 -3.22 -10.60
CA LEU A 576 -2.54 -3.56 -11.57
C LEU A 576 -2.54 -2.49 -12.65
N ILE A 577 -2.40 -2.90 -13.91
CA ILE A 577 -2.40 -1.99 -15.06
C ILE A 577 -3.56 -2.35 -15.99
N PRO A 578 -4.30 -1.37 -16.53
CA PRO A 578 -5.28 -1.64 -17.56
C PRO A 578 -4.57 -2.13 -18.83
N PHE A 579 -5.23 -2.97 -19.61
CA PHE A 579 -4.74 -3.39 -20.91
C PHE A 579 -4.80 -2.20 -21.90
N GLU A 580 -3.64 -1.76 -22.39
CA GLU A 580 -3.52 -0.72 -23.42
C GLU A 580 -2.95 -1.34 -24.71
N GLU A 581 -3.49 -0.96 -25.87
CA GLU A 581 -3.11 -1.53 -27.18
C GLU A 581 -1.62 -1.30 -27.53
N ASP A 582 -1.03 -0.21 -27.02
CA ASP A 582 0.36 0.21 -27.24
C ASP A 582 1.39 -0.51 -26.35
N ASN A 583 0.96 -1.24 -25.29
CA ASN A 583 1.89 -1.92 -24.40
C ASN A 583 2.28 -3.27 -25.00
N GLU A 584 3.32 -3.28 -25.83
CA GLU A 584 3.80 -4.45 -26.59
C GLU A 584 4.34 -5.62 -25.73
N ILE A 585 4.43 -5.47 -24.41
CA ILE A 585 5.08 -6.45 -23.53
C ILE A 585 4.12 -6.93 -22.44
N LEU A 586 3.69 -8.18 -22.55
CA LEU A 586 3.12 -8.96 -21.43
C LEU A 586 4.24 -9.27 -20.42
N ASP A 587 4.59 -8.29 -19.60
CA ASP A 587 5.62 -8.44 -18.56
C ASP A 587 5.04 -9.06 -17.29
N SER A 588 5.66 -10.16 -16.83
CA SER A 588 5.41 -10.81 -15.54
C SER A 588 5.54 -9.90 -14.31
N SER A 589 6.08 -8.69 -14.47
CA SER A 589 6.19 -7.72 -13.37
C SER A 589 4.87 -7.03 -12.99
N ASN A 590 3.85 -7.11 -13.84
CA ASN A 590 2.55 -6.50 -13.61
C ASN A 590 1.43 -7.50 -13.83
N ILE A 591 0.28 -7.24 -13.19
CA ILE A 591 -0.96 -7.94 -13.49
C ILE A 591 -1.82 -7.03 -14.35
N VAL A 592 -2.31 -7.56 -15.47
CA VAL A 592 -3.01 -6.78 -16.48
C VAL A 592 -4.52 -7.01 -16.38
N ILE A 593 -5.30 -5.94 -16.33
CA ILE A 593 -6.77 -5.97 -16.27
C ILE A 593 -7.34 -5.83 -17.68
N LEU A 594 -8.11 -6.83 -18.12
CA LEU A 594 -8.77 -6.87 -19.43
C LEU A 594 -10.17 -6.25 -19.41
N ALA A 595 -10.89 -6.38 -18.29
CA ALA A 595 -12.20 -5.81 -18.04
C ALA A 595 -12.31 -5.37 -16.58
N ASP A 596 -13.06 -4.31 -16.33
CA ASP A 596 -13.22 -3.70 -15.00
C ASP A 596 -14.10 -4.56 -14.06
N GLY A 597 -14.18 -4.11 -12.81
CA GLY A 597 -14.92 -4.79 -11.74
C GLY A 597 -14.04 -5.39 -10.66
N MET A 598 -14.62 -6.25 -9.83
CA MET A 598 -13.90 -6.91 -8.73
C MET A 598 -13.02 -8.04 -9.28
N LEU A 599 -11.91 -8.36 -8.60
CA LEU A 599 -10.93 -9.36 -9.06
C LEU A 599 -11.19 -10.79 -8.55
N GLY A 600 -12.19 -10.98 -7.69
CA GLY A 600 -12.38 -12.21 -6.92
C GLY A 600 -11.27 -12.47 -5.89
N GLY A 601 -11.35 -13.59 -5.17
CA GLY A 601 -10.40 -13.95 -4.11
C GLY A 601 -9.00 -14.30 -4.62
N LYS A 602 -8.90 -15.21 -5.60
CA LYS A 602 -7.61 -15.61 -6.19
C LYS A 602 -6.89 -14.43 -6.85
N GLY A 603 -7.63 -13.61 -7.58
CA GLY A 603 -7.10 -12.44 -8.28
C GLY A 603 -6.57 -11.40 -7.29
N ARG A 604 -7.28 -11.20 -6.17
CA ARG A 604 -6.84 -10.34 -5.07
C ARG A 604 -5.59 -10.88 -4.38
N GLY A 605 -5.53 -12.19 -4.10
CA GLY A 605 -4.36 -12.84 -3.51
C GLY A 605 -3.10 -12.71 -4.38
N LEU A 606 -3.22 -12.95 -5.68
CA LEU A 606 -2.12 -12.76 -6.64
C LEU A 606 -1.71 -11.30 -6.80
N SER A 607 -2.67 -10.38 -6.90
CA SER A 607 -2.36 -8.94 -6.96
C SER A 607 -1.66 -8.45 -5.70
N PHE A 608 -2.07 -8.94 -4.54
CA PHE A 608 -1.43 -8.64 -3.26
C PHE A 608 0.02 -9.16 -3.24
N PHE A 609 0.23 -10.41 -3.65
CA PHE A 609 1.58 -10.97 -3.72
C PHE A 609 2.47 -10.26 -4.74
N ASN A 610 1.94 -9.88 -5.91
CA ASN A 610 2.72 -9.14 -6.91
C ASN A 610 3.22 -7.81 -6.34
N SER A 611 2.34 -7.10 -5.65
CA SER A 611 2.69 -5.88 -4.94
C SER A 611 3.75 -6.13 -3.86
N LEU A 612 3.60 -7.19 -3.06
CA LEU A 612 4.57 -7.57 -2.03
C LEU A 612 5.94 -7.92 -2.65
N LEU A 613 5.98 -8.68 -3.74
CA LEU A 613 7.19 -9.14 -4.42
C LEU A 613 8.08 -7.99 -4.90
N TYR A 614 7.48 -6.91 -5.41
CA TYR A 614 8.23 -5.74 -5.88
C TYR A 614 8.49 -4.69 -4.79
N ASN A 615 7.66 -4.67 -3.74
CA ASN A 615 7.86 -3.80 -2.60
C ASN A 615 8.87 -4.36 -1.58
N PHE A 616 9.04 -5.68 -1.52
CA PHE A 616 9.99 -6.37 -0.68
C PHE A 616 11.17 -6.87 -1.52
N ASP A 617 12.40 -6.52 -1.14
CA ASP A 617 13.60 -6.90 -1.90
C ASP A 617 13.98 -8.37 -1.64
N PHE A 618 13.17 -9.31 -2.13
CA PHE A 618 13.41 -10.75 -2.02
C PHE A 618 14.77 -11.14 -2.62
N THR A 619 15.23 -10.41 -3.63
CA THR A 619 16.54 -10.60 -4.28
C THR A 619 17.73 -10.43 -3.34
N LYS A 620 17.63 -9.60 -2.29
CA LYS A 620 18.68 -9.48 -1.26
C LYS A 620 18.72 -10.66 -0.30
N ILE A 621 17.57 -11.27 -0.03
CA ILE A 621 17.43 -12.33 0.98
C ILE A 621 17.66 -13.71 0.34
N LEU A 622 17.23 -13.87 -0.90
CA LEU A 622 17.30 -15.11 -1.69
C LEU A 622 18.05 -14.83 -3.00
N PRO A 623 19.38 -14.65 -2.96
CA PRO A 623 20.15 -14.31 -4.14
C PRO A 623 20.18 -15.44 -5.18
N ASP A 624 20.03 -16.70 -4.77
CA ASP A 624 20.31 -17.88 -5.61
C ASP A 624 19.08 -18.45 -6.36
N ILE A 625 17.93 -17.77 -6.29
CA ILE A 625 16.69 -18.19 -6.97
C ILE A 625 15.81 -16.97 -7.31
N HIS A 626 15.12 -17.03 -8.45
CA HIS A 626 14.15 -16.01 -8.83
C HIS A 626 12.75 -16.38 -8.34
N ILE A 627 12.14 -15.52 -7.53
CA ILE A 627 10.72 -15.62 -7.17
C ILE A 627 9.93 -14.76 -8.14
N LEU A 628 8.96 -15.37 -8.82
CA LEU A 628 8.16 -14.73 -9.86
C LEU A 628 6.68 -15.11 -9.71
N ILE A 629 5.82 -14.34 -10.37
CA ILE A 629 4.45 -14.76 -10.71
C ILE A 629 4.44 -14.99 -12.22
N PRO A 630 3.76 -16.02 -12.74
CA PRO A 630 3.60 -16.16 -14.19
C PRO A 630 2.85 -14.96 -14.76
N THR A 631 3.00 -14.70 -16.05
CA THR A 631 2.20 -13.68 -16.75
C THR A 631 0.72 -13.91 -16.46
N THR A 632 0.08 -12.91 -15.84
CA THR A 632 -1.28 -13.03 -15.30
C THR A 632 -2.14 -11.87 -15.79
N LEU A 633 -3.28 -12.22 -16.38
CA LEU A 633 -4.32 -11.33 -16.89
C LEU A 633 -5.60 -11.59 -16.10
N ILE A 634 -6.37 -10.55 -15.79
CA ILE A 634 -7.64 -10.67 -15.05
C ILE A 634 -8.78 -10.04 -15.85
N ILE A 635 -9.89 -10.76 -15.95
CA ILE A 635 -11.19 -10.25 -16.40
C ILE A 635 -12.01 -10.01 -15.12
N GLY A 636 -12.31 -8.75 -14.81
CA GLY A 636 -13.11 -8.40 -13.65
C GLY A 636 -14.57 -8.83 -13.76
N THR A 637 -15.29 -8.81 -12.63
CA THR A 637 -16.67 -9.29 -12.54
C THR A 637 -17.69 -8.50 -13.39
N GLU A 638 -17.35 -7.31 -13.89
CA GLU A 638 -18.30 -6.51 -14.68
C GLU A 638 -18.62 -7.20 -16.02
N GLU A 639 -17.64 -7.83 -16.65
CA GLU A 639 -17.88 -8.63 -17.86
C GLU A 639 -18.84 -9.79 -17.58
N TYR A 640 -18.77 -10.42 -16.40
CA TYR A 640 -19.68 -11.51 -16.04
C TYR A 640 -21.14 -11.03 -15.98
N ASP A 641 -21.39 -9.88 -15.33
CA ASP A 641 -22.73 -9.30 -15.27
C ASP A 641 -23.24 -8.92 -16.67
N GLN A 642 -22.40 -8.23 -17.46
CA GLN A 642 -22.72 -7.86 -18.84
C GLN A 642 -22.98 -9.08 -19.72
N PHE A 643 -22.20 -10.15 -19.57
CA PHE A 643 -22.36 -11.40 -20.30
C PHE A 643 -23.70 -12.07 -19.99
N LEU A 644 -24.10 -12.13 -18.72
CA LEU A 644 -25.39 -12.70 -18.34
C LEU A 644 -26.57 -11.90 -18.90
N ASP A 645 -26.49 -10.57 -18.81
CA ASP A 645 -27.58 -9.67 -19.21
C ASP A 645 -27.74 -9.58 -20.73
N ASN A 646 -26.64 -9.37 -21.46
CA ASN A 646 -26.65 -9.26 -22.92
C ASN A 646 -27.16 -10.53 -23.61
N ASN A 647 -26.97 -11.69 -22.97
CA ASN A 647 -27.40 -12.97 -23.51
C ASN A 647 -28.74 -13.48 -22.92
N GLN A 648 -29.35 -12.73 -22.00
CA GLN A 648 -30.58 -13.10 -21.27
C GLN A 648 -30.47 -14.49 -20.60
N LEU A 649 -29.28 -14.82 -20.09
CA LEU A 649 -28.99 -16.16 -19.58
C LEU A 649 -29.79 -16.47 -18.31
N ARG A 650 -30.00 -15.47 -17.44
CA ARG A 650 -30.78 -15.61 -16.19
C ARG A 650 -32.19 -16.15 -16.44
N GLU A 651 -32.87 -15.69 -17.49
CA GLU A 651 -34.21 -16.19 -17.84
C GLU A 651 -34.16 -17.58 -18.49
N LYS A 652 -33.21 -17.81 -19.39
CA LYS A 652 -33.06 -19.10 -20.08
C LYS A 652 -32.74 -20.25 -19.12
N MET A 653 -31.96 -19.97 -18.07
CA MET A 653 -31.60 -20.96 -17.05
C MET A 653 -32.78 -21.39 -16.17
N LYS A 654 -33.79 -20.53 -15.94
CA LYS A 654 -35.00 -20.91 -15.17
C LYS A 654 -35.76 -22.09 -15.79
N ASN A 655 -35.59 -22.32 -17.10
CA ASN A 655 -36.28 -23.36 -17.85
C ASN A 655 -35.43 -24.63 -18.03
N THR A 656 -34.30 -24.76 -17.34
CA THR A 656 -33.36 -25.88 -17.52
C THR A 656 -32.78 -26.31 -16.18
N ASN A 657 -32.88 -27.60 -15.87
CA ASN A 657 -32.37 -28.19 -14.63
C ASN A 657 -31.10 -29.03 -14.86
N SER A 658 -30.50 -29.00 -16.07
CA SER A 658 -29.33 -29.81 -16.42
C SER A 658 -28.11 -28.95 -16.66
N TYR A 659 -27.04 -29.18 -15.88
CA TYR A 659 -25.76 -28.47 -16.04
C TYR A 659 -25.16 -28.62 -17.45
N ASN A 660 -25.31 -29.78 -18.10
CA ASN A 660 -24.83 -29.97 -19.47
C ASN A 660 -25.55 -29.06 -20.48
N GLN A 661 -26.86 -28.81 -20.29
CA GLN A 661 -27.60 -27.87 -21.13
C GLN A 661 -27.16 -26.43 -20.87
N ILE A 662 -26.87 -26.08 -19.61
CA ILE A 662 -26.31 -24.77 -19.23
C ILE A 662 -24.96 -24.54 -19.92
N LYS A 663 -24.03 -25.51 -19.90
CA LYS A 663 -22.74 -25.42 -20.61
C LYS A 663 -22.93 -25.11 -22.11
N VAL A 664 -23.85 -25.81 -22.77
CA VAL A 664 -24.15 -25.60 -24.20
C VAL A 664 -24.75 -24.20 -24.44
N LEU A 665 -25.62 -23.72 -23.56
CA LEU A 665 -26.16 -22.36 -23.63
C LEU A 665 -25.04 -21.31 -23.51
N PHE A 666 -24.15 -21.46 -22.53
CA PHE A 666 -23.04 -20.52 -22.29
C PHE A 666 -22.07 -20.48 -23.47
N ILE A 667 -21.70 -21.62 -24.06
CA ILE A 667 -20.84 -21.66 -25.25
C ILE A 667 -21.44 -20.87 -26.42
N LYS A 668 -22.76 -20.98 -26.64
CA LYS A 668 -23.48 -20.29 -27.72
C LYS A 668 -23.63 -18.78 -27.50
N SER A 669 -23.47 -18.30 -26.26
CA SER A 669 -23.56 -16.89 -25.90
C SER A 669 -22.34 -16.09 -26.37
N LEU A 670 -22.52 -14.78 -26.52
CA LEU A 670 -21.49 -13.85 -26.99
C LEU A 670 -20.86 -13.10 -25.82
N ILE A 671 -19.52 -13.05 -25.81
CA ILE A 671 -18.72 -12.18 -24.95
C ILE A 671 -18.74 -10.76 -25.53
N SER A 672 -18.50 -9.73 -24.70
CA SER A 672 -18.44 -8.35 -25.17
C SER A 672 -17.42 -8.16 -26.32
N LYS A 673 -17.75 -7.28 -27.27
CA LYS A 673 -16.88 -7.01 -28.42
C LYS A 673 -15.53 -6.45 -28.00
N GLU A 674 -15.52 -5.60 -26.97
CA GLU A 674 -14.30 -5.01 -26.42
C GLU A 674 -13.37 -6.08 -25.86
N LEU A 675 -13.89 -7.01 -25.05
CA LEU A 675 -13.08 -8.07 -24.50
C LEU A 675 -12.55 -9.01 -25.59
N ILE A 676 -13.35 -9.34 -26.62
CA ILE A 676 -12.90 -10.17 -27.74
C ILE A 676 -11.68 -9.54 -28.44
N THR A 677 -11.69 -8.22 -28.68
CA THR A 677 -10.54 -7.51 -29.29
C THR A 677 -9.28 -7.63 -28.43
N LYS A 678 -9.42 -7.43 -27.11
CA LYS A 678 -8.30 -7.58 -26.16
C LYS A 678 -7.79 -9.02 -26.11
N LEU A 679 -8.68 -10.02 -26.05
CA LEU A 679 -8.33 -11.44 -26.06
C LEU A 679 -7.63 -11.88 -27.35
N PHE A 680 -8.05 -11.35 -28.51
CA PHE A 680 -7.37 -11.59 -29.77
C PHE A 680 -5.90 -11.15 -29.70
N ARG A 681 -5.64 -9.96 -29.13
CA ARG A 681 -4.29 -9.46 -28.93
C ARG A 681 -3.50 -10.30 -27.93
N VAL A 682 -4.11 -10.71 -26.81
CA VAL A 682 -3.49 -11.62 -25.82
C VAL A 682 -3.04 -12.91 -26.49
N VAL A 683 -3.90 -13.56 -27.26
CA VAL A 683 -3.56 -14.79 -27.99
C VAL A 683 -2.45 -14.51 -29.02
N SER A 684 -2.45 -13.36 -29.71
CA SER A 684 -1.38 -13.05 -30.66
C SER A 684 0.02 -12.97 -30.01
N LEU A 685 0.10 -12.60 -28.73
CA LEU A 685 1.35 -12.44 -27.98
C LEU A 685 1.73 -13.68 -27.16
N ALA A 686 0.74 -14.42 -26.65
CA ALA A 686 0.96 -15.59 -25.79
C ALA A 686 1.41 -16.82 -26.59
N THR A 687 2.59 -17.35 -26.26
CA THR A 687 3.20 -18.51 -26.94
C THR A 687 3.19 -19.80 -26.12
N LYS A 688 2.80 -19.73 -24.84
CA LYS A 688 2.75 -20.87 -23.91
C LYS A 688 1.32 -21.33 -23.65
N PRO A 689 1.12 -22.53 -23.06
CA PRO A 689 -0.18 -22.95 -22.57
C PRO A 689 -0.76 -21.96 -21.55
N LEU A 690 -2.09 -21.87 -21.50
CA LEU A 690 -2.83 -20.91 -20.67
C LEU A 690 -3.76 -21.66 -19.70
N ALA A 691 -3.74 -21.27 -18.43
CA ALA A 691 -4.70 -21.69 -17.42
C ALA A 691 -5.78 -20.60 -17.25
N ILE A 692 -7.04 -20.98 -17.42
CA ILE A 692 -8.22 -20.12 -17.26
C ILE A 692 -8.85 -20.55 -15.95
N ARG A 693 -8.62 -19.77 -14.89
CA ARG A 693 -9.00 -20.09 -13.52
C ARG A 693 -10.20 -19.24 -13.10
N SER A 694 -11.14 -19.87 -12.39
CA SER A 694 -12.18 -19.19 -11.64
C SER A 694 -11.59 -18.30 -10.54
N SER A 695 -12.17 -17.13 -10.33
CA SER A 695 -11.89 -16.26 -9.18
C SER A 695 -13.22 -15.70 -8.68
N GLY A 696 -13.94 -16.50 -7.91
CA GLY A 696 -15.21 -16.11 -7.28
C GLY A 696 -15.05 -15.01 -6.24
N LEU A 697 -16.15 -14.35 -5.87
CA LEU A 697 -16.15 -13.32 -4.83
C LEU A 697 -16.11 -13.93 -3.43
N LEU A 698 -16.88 -15.00 -3.23
CA LEU A 698 -16.87 -15.80 -2.00
C LEU A 698 -15.69 -16.79 -1.97
N GLU A 699 -15.18 -17.17 -3.14
CA GLU A 699 -13.94 -17.95 -3.27
C GLU A 699 -12.78 -17.18 -2.59
N ASP A 700 -12.07 -17.82 -1.66
CA ASP A 700 -11.00 -17.23 -0.85
C ASP A 700 -11.38 -15.96 -0.03
N SER A 701 -12.65 -15.80 0.37
CA SER A 701 -13.08 -14.78 1.33
C SER A 701 -12.36 -14.92 2.69
N LEU A 702 -12.02 -13.79 3.33
CA LEU A 702 -11.31 -13.79 4.63
C LEU A 702 -12.12 -14.42 5.77
N SER A 703 -13.46 -14.42 5.67
CA SER A 703 -14.35 -14.97 6.69
C SER A 703 -14.74 -16.43 6.44
N GLN A 704 -14.72 -16.89 5.18
CA GLN A 704 -15.13 -18.24 4.76
C GLN A 704 -14.48 -18.60 3.39
N PRO A 705 -13.17 -18.95 3.32
CA PRO A 705 -12.51 -19.28 2.08
C PRO A 705 -12.85 -20.72 1.68
N PHE A 706 -13.20 -20.90 0.41
CA PHE A 706 -13.55 -22.19 -0.16
C PHE A 706 -12.58 -22.57 -1.26
N ALA A 707 -12.25 -23.86 -1.36
CA ALA A 707 -11.28 -24.35 -2.33
C ALA A 707 -11.92 -25.30 -3.33
N GLY A 708 -11.76 -25.03 -4.63
CA GLY A 708 -12.00 -25.99 -5.72
C GLY A 708 -13.47 -26.29 -6.02
N ILE A 709 -14.36 -25.30 -5.84
CA ILE A 709 -15.79 -25.42 -6.18
C ILE A 709 -16.04 -25.19 -7.68
N PHE A 710 -15.26 -24.29 -8.28
CA PHE A 710 -15.44 -23.83 -9.65
C PHE A 710 -14.39 -24.40 -10.59
N ASP A 711 -14.77 -24.51 -11.86
CA ASP A 711 -13.95 -25.20 -12.86
C ASP A 711 -12.70 -24.39 -13.25
N THR A 712 -11.59 -25.08 -13.51
CA THR A 712 -10.38 -24.51 -14.12
C THR A 712 -10.02 -25.26 -15.40
N TYR A 713 -9.85 -24.53 -16.51
CA TYR A 713 -9.52 -25.11 -17.81
C TYR A 713 -8.08 -24.77 -18.20
N ILE A 714 -7.32 -25.77 -18.65
CA ILE A 714 -5.96 -25.58 -19.19
C ILE A 714 -5.98 -25.79 -20.70
N LEU A 715 -5.52 -24.78 -21.43
CA LEU A 715 -5.45 -24.76 -22.89
C LEU A 715 -3.99 -24.92 -23.36
N PRO A 716 -3.70 -25.82 -24.31
CA PRO A 716 -2.36 -25.94 -24.92
C PRO A 716 -1.91 -24.64 -25.63
N ASN A 717 -2.85 -23.88 -26.19
CA ASN A 717 -2.62 -22.60 -26.87
C ASN A 717 -1.59 -22.69 -28.03
N ASP A 718 -1.53 -23.82 -28.74
CA ASP A 718 -0.48 -24.13 -29.73
C ASP A 718 -1.03 -24.38 -31.16
N HIS A 719 -2.34 -24.20 -31.38
CA HIS A 719 -2.92 -24.36 -32.71
C HIS A 719 -2.40 -23.26 -33.67
N PRO A 720 -2.01 -23.58 -34.93
CA PRO A 720 -1.40 -22.60 -35.84
C PRO A 720 -2.35 -21.46 -36.24
N ASP A 721 -3.65 -21.74 -36.31
CA ASP A 721 -4.68 -20.72 -36.53
C ASP A 721 -5.04 -20.01 -35.21
N ILE A 722 -4.79 -18.70 -35.18
CA ILE A 722 -5.09 -17.81 -34.06
C ILE A 722 -6.59 -17.73 -33.76
N GLN A 723 -7.46 -17.87 -34.76
CA GLN A 723 -8.92 -17.82 -34.56
C GLN A 723 -9.40 -19.05 -33.78
N VAL A 724 -8.79 -20.22 -34.02
CA VAL A 724 -9.08 -21.43 -33.25
C VAL A 724 -8.64 -21.27 -31.80
N ARG A 725 -7.46 -20.69 -31.56
CA ARG A 725 -6.96 -20.40 -30.21
C ARG A 725 -7.83 -19.40 -29.47
N LEU A 726 -8.24 -18.31 -30.15
CA LEU A 726 -9.19 -17.34 -29.61
C LEU A 726 -10.50 -18.02 -29.25
N LYS A 727 -11.05 -18.87 -30.14
CA LYS A 727 -12.27 -19.62 -29.87
C LYS A 727 -12.13 -20.51 -28.63
N GLN A 728 -11.07 -21.31 -28.54
CA GLN A 728 -10.78 -22.15 -27.38
C GLN A 728 -10.70 -21.34 -26.07
N LEU A 729 -10.04 -20.17 -26.10
CA LEU A 729 -9.95 -19.26 -24.97
C LEU A 729 -11.33 -18.73 -24.56
N THR A 730 -12.12 -18.24 -25.52
CA THR A 730 -13.47 -17.74 -25.24
C THR A 730 -14.42 -18.83 -24.76
N ASP A 731 -14.31 -20.05 -25.29
CA ASP A 731 -15.13 -21.18 -24.86
C ASP A 731 -14.77 -21.60 -23.43
N ALA A 732 -13.48 -21.61 -23.07
CA ALA A 732 -13.04 -21.85 -21.69
C ALA A 732 -13.57 -20.79 -20.72
N ILE A 733 -13.49 -19.50 -21.07
CA ILE A 733 -14.03 -18.38 -20.27
C ILE A 733 -15.53 -18.59 -20.00
N LYS A 734 -16.30 -18.91 -21.04
CA LYS A 734 -17.75 -19.16 -20.91
C LYS A 734 -18.05 -20.38 -20.03
N LEU A 735 -17.25 -21.43 -20.13
CA LEU A 735 -17.42 -22.63 -19.29
C LEU A 735 -17.07 -22.36 -17.83
N VAL A 736 -16.05 -21.53 -17.55
CA VAL A 736 -15.76 -21.07 -16.18
C VAL A 736 -16.94 -20.28 -15.61
N TYR A 737 -17.56 -19.38 -16.39
CA TYR A 737 -18.79 -18.69 -15.97
C TYR A 737 -19.96 -19.65 -15.74
N ALA A 738 -20.07 -20.70 -16.54
CA ALA A 738 -21.10 -21.72 -16.35
C ALA A 738 -20.94 -22.48 -15.03
N SER A 739 -19.71 -22.66 -14.52
CA SER A 739 -19.42 -23.48 -13.34
C SER A 739 -20.04 -22.99 -12.03
N ILE A 740 -20.49 -21.73 -11.97
CA ILE A 740 -21.31 -21.22 -10.86
C ILE A 740 -22.60 -22.02 -10.71
N TYR A 741 -23.16 -22.49 -11.84
CA TYR A 741 -24.44 -23.16 -11.91
C TYR A 741 -24.32 -24.69 -11.95
N SER A 742 -23.18 -25.25 -11.53
CA SER A 742 -23.04 -26.69 -11.36
C SER A 742 -23.79 -27.16 -10.11
N ASP A 743 -24.25 -28.42 -10.09
CA ASP A 743 -24.99 -28.98 -8.95
C ASP A 743 -24.16 -28.90 -7.65
N THR A 744 -22.83 -29.04 -7.75
CA THR A 744 -21.90 -28.91 -6.62
C THR A 744 -21.81 -27.47 -6.11
N SER A 745 -21.72 -26.49 -7.00
CA SER A 745 -21.66 -25.06 -6.65
C SER A 745 -22.97 -24.57 -6.02
N ILE A 746 -24.11 -24.93 -6.63
CA ILE A 746 -25.45 -24.59 -6.14
C ILE A 746 -25.67 -25.14 -4.73
N SER A 747 -25.46 -26.45 -4.56
CA SER A 747 -25.63 -27.12 -3.26
C SER A 747 -24.72 -26.53 -2.18
N TYR A 748 -23.57 -25.99 -2.59
CA TYR A 748 -22.61 -25.36 -1.70
C TYR A 748 -23.07 -23.98 -1.22
N VAL A 749 -23.43 -23.10 -2.17
CA VAL A 749 -23.89 -21.73 -1.87
C VAL A 749 -25.14 -21.76 -0.98
N GLU A 750 -26.05 -22.72 -1.22
CA GLU A 750 -27.21 -22.95 -0.36
C GLU A 750 -26.83 -23.42 1.05
N ALA A 751 -25.81 -24.27 1.19
CA ALA A 751 -25.38 -24.80 2.50
C ALA A 751 -24.83 -23.72 3.44
N ILE A 752 -24.35 -22.60 2.90
CA ILE A 752 -23.85 -21.45 3.67
C ILE A 752 -24.89 -20.33 3.82
N ASN A 753 -26.16 -20.59 3.49
CA ASN A 753 -27.27 -19.62 3.52
C ASN A 753 -27.08 -18.39 2.62
N TYR A 754 -26.25 -18.49 1.58
CA TYR A 754 -26.12 -17.44 0.55
C TYR A 754 -27.02 -17.73 -0.65
N LYS A 755 -27.29 -16.71 -1.45
CA LYS A 755 -27.97 -16.86 -2.74
C LYS A 755 -26.96 -16.93 -3.87
N ILE A 756 -27.21 -17.80 -4.86
CA ILE A 756 -26.38 -17.92 -6.07
C ILE A 756 -26.29 -16.59 -6.83
N GLU A 757 -27.32 -15.75 -6.75
CA GLU A 757 -27.32 -14.41 -7.37
C GLU A 757 -26.28 -13.45 -6.77
N GLU A 758 -25.81 -13.71 -5.55
CA GLU A 758 -24.80 -12.89 -4.88
C GLU A 758 -23.37 -13.28 -5.29
N GLU A 759 -23.18 -14.47 -5.87
CA GLU A 759 -21.88 -14.92 -6.35
C GLU A 759 -21.60 -14.40 -7.77
N LYS A 760 -20.45 -13.73 -7.91
CA LYS A 760 -19.94 -13.23 -9.20
C LYS A 760 -18.58 -13.83 -9.50
N MET A 761 -18.31 -14.02 -10.79
CA MET A 761 -17.06 -14.63 -11.25
C MET A 761 -16.15 -13.61 -11.91
N ALA A 762 -14.95 -13.42 -11.36
CA ALA A 762 -13.82 -12.91 -12.13
C ALA A 762 -13.05 -14.10 -12.75
N ILE A 763 -12.28 -13.85 -13.80
CA ILE A 763 -11.48 -14.89 -14.46
C ILE A 763 -10.01 -14.48 -14.47
N ILE A 764 -9.14 -15.43 -14.13
CA ILE A 764 -7.69 -15.27 -14.22
C ILE A 764 -7.19 -16.09 -15.39
N ILE A 765 -6.53 -15.43 -16.35
CA ILE A 765 -5.82 -16.09 -17.46
C ILE A 765 -4.33 -16.01 -17.12
N GLN A 766 -3.71 -17.16 -16.90
CA GLN A 766 -2.32 -17.24 -16.44
C GLN A 766 -1.50 -18.17 -17.33
N GLU A 767 -0.26 -17.80 -17.64
CA GLU A 767 0.68 -18.72 -18.31
C GLU A 767 0.94 -19.97 -17.44
N VAL A 768 0.84 -21.16 -18.04
CA VAL A 768 1.22 -22.40 -17.36
C VAL A 768 2.74 -22.44 -17.22
N VAL A 769 3.20 -22.72 -16.00
CA VAL A 769 4.64 -22.88 -15.71
C VAL A 769 5.11 -24.26 -16.15
N GLY A 770 6.19 -24.30 -16.92
CA GLY A 770 6.83 -25.55 -17.33
C GLY A 770 7.67 -25.39 -18.58
N ASN A 771 8.12 -26.53 -19.09
CA ASN A 771 8.82 -26.63 -20.37
C ASN A 771 8.10 -27.66 -21.25
N GLN A 772 8.34 -27.56 -22.56
CA GLN A 772 7.84 -28.52 -23.52
C GLN A 772 8.78 -29.71 -23.63
N TYR A 773 8.24 -30.92 -23.52
CA TYR A 773 8.93 -32.18 -23.75
C TYR A 773 8.13 -32.97 -24.79
N ASN A 774 8.67 -33.08 -26.02
CA ASN A 774 7.96 -33.69 -27.15
C ASN A 774 6.55 -33.05 -27.33
N ASN A 775 5.50 -33.86 -27.16
CA ASN A 775 4.09 -33.45 -27.32
C ASN A 775 3.40 -33.15 -25.97
N VAL A 776 4.15 -32.93 -24.89
CA VAL A 776 3.59 -32.58 -23.58
C VAL A 776 4.29 -31.38 -22.97
N PHE A 777 3.61 -30.65 -22.08
CA PHE A 777 4.16 -29.49 -21.38
C PHE A 777 3.88 -29.57 -19.87
N TYR A 778 4.91 -29.48 -19.04
CA TYR A 778 4.78 -29.56 -17.58
C TYR A 778 6.01 -29.00 -16.83
N PRO A 779 5.88 -28.61 -15.55
CA PRO A 779 7.01 -28.15 -14.73
C PRO A 779 7.77 -29.31 -14.07
N HIS A 780 9.01 -29.03 -13.67
CA HIS A 780 9.84 -30.00 -12.95
C HIS A 780 9.26 -30.35 -11.57
N ILE A 781 8.67 -29.36 -10.89
CA ILE A 781 8.06 -29.54 -9.57
C ILE A 781 6.85 -28.63 -9.49
N SER A 782 5.77 -29.13 -8.92
CA SER A 782 4.66 -28.34 -8.42
C SER A 782 4.36 -28.73 -6.98
N GLY A 783 3.75 -27.82 -6.23
CA GLY A 783 3.46 -28.09 -4.84
C GLY A 783 2.54 -27.09 -4.17
N VAL A 784 2.15 -27.47 -2.97
CA VAL A 784 1.35 -26.66 -2.04
C VAL A 784 2.13 -26.56 -0.74
N ALA A 785 2.31 -25.36 -0.22
CA ALA A 785 2.96 -25.13 1.07
C ALA A 785 2.05 -24.34 2.01
N GLN A 786 1.98 -24.78 3.27
CA GLN A 786 1.15 -24.19 4.30
C GLN A 786 2.05 -23.66 5.43
N SER A 787 1.75 -22.45 5.92
CA SER A 787 2.50 -21.82 7.02
C SER A 787 2.14 -22.38 8.40
N TYR A 788 1.16 -23.27 8.47
CA TYR A 788 0.72 -23.92 9.70
C TYR A 788 0.47 -25.40 9.44
N ASN A 789 1.04 -26.26 10.27
CA ASN A 789 0.89 -27.69 10.21
C ASN A 789 0.04 -28.16 11.40
N TYR A 790 -1.20 -28.58 11.13
CA TYR A 790 -2.07 -29.15 12.16
C TYR A 790 -1.55 -30.51 12.70
N TYR A 791 -0.71 -31.19 11.92
CA TYR A 791 -0.16 -32.52 12.22
C TYR A 791 1.38 -32.52 12.11
N PRO A 792 2.09 -31.81 13.00
CA PRO A 792 3.54 -31.87 13.08
C PRO A 792 4.01 -33.25 13.54
N ILE A 793 5.13 -33.69 12.98
CA ILE A 793 5.76 -34.99 13.27
C ILE A 793 7.09 -34.73 13.99
N GLY A 794 7.45 -35.59 14.94
CA GLY A 794 8.70 -35.47 15.70
C GLY A 794 8.73 -34.20 16.56
N HIS A 795 9.79 -33.39 16.42
CA HIS A 795 9.97 -32.14 17.17
C HIS A 795 9.46 -30.89 16.43
N MET A 796 8.75 -31.07 15.31
CA MET A 796 8.15 -29.96 14.57
C MET A 796 7.09 -29.24 15.42
N LYS A 797 7.00 -27.92 15.28
CA LYS A 797 5.92 -27.11 15.84
C LYS A 797 4.85 -26.84 14.78
N PRO A 798 3.58 -26.66 15.16
CA PRO A 798 2.53 -26.30 14.22
C PRO A 798 2.85 -25.05 13.39
N GLU A 799 3.46 -24.03 13.99
CA GLU A 799 3.76 -22.76 13.32
C GLU A 799 4.89 -22.84 12.28
N GLU A 800 5.55 -24.00 12.15
CA GLU A 800 6.68 -24.20 11.24
C GLU A 800 6.24 -24.72 9.86
N GLY A 801 4.95 -25.02 9.69
CA GLY A 801 4.36 -25.35 8.40
C GLY A 801 4.88 -26.64 7.75
N PHE A 802 4.41 -26.90 6.53
CA PHE A 802 4.87 -28.02 5.70
C PHE A 802 4.63 -27.72 4.21
N ALA A 803 5.25 -28.51 3.33
CA ALA A 803 5.04 -28.47 1.90
C ALA A 803 4.86 -29.87 1.32
N ASN A 804 3.93 -30.01 0.39
CA ASN A 804 3.73 -31.20 -0.44
C ASN A 804 4.21 -30.88 -1.86
N ILE A 805 5.05 -31.72 -2.43
CA ILE A 805 5.59 -31.55 -3.78
C ILE A 805 5.44 -32.82 -4.63
N ALA A 806 5.26 -32.62 -5.93
CA ALA A 806 5.18 -33.67 -6.93
C ALA A 806 5.82 -33.23 -8.24
N LEU A 807 6.12 -34.18 -9.12
CA LEU A 807 6.47 -33.93 -10.52
C LEU A 807 5.21 -33.61 -11.32
N GLY A 808 5.32 -32.72 -12.31
CA GLY A 808 4.23 -32.40 -13.23
C GLY A 808 3.33 -31.27 -12.72
N LEU A 809 2.14 -31.13 -13.30
CA LEU A 809 1.21 -30.05 -12.99
C LEU A 809 0.66 -30.14 -11.55
N GLY A 810 0.42 -28.96 -10.95
CA GLY A 810 -0.04 -28.81 -9.57
C GLY A 810 -1.37 -29.50 -9.25
N LYS A 811 -2.20 -29.77 -10.27
CA LYS A 811 -3.44 -30.56 -10.14
C LYS A 811 -3.22 -31.85 -9.36
N TYR A 812 -2.07 -32.51 -9.53
CA TYR A 812 -1.72 -33.73 -8.82
C TYR A 812 -1.71 -33.55 -7.28
N VAL A 813 -1.05 -32.50 -6.78
CA VAL A 813 -0.96 -32.26 -5.32
C VAL A 813 -2.29 -31.73 -4.77
N VAL A 814 -2.96 -30.87 -5.54
CA VAL A 814 -4.24 -30.26 -5.18
C VAL A 814 -5.36 -31.30 -5.04
N GLU A 815 -5.36 -32.34 -5.89
CA GLU A 815 -6.31 -33.47 -5.79
C GLU A 815 -5.97 -34.47 -4.67
N GLY A 816 -4.88 -34.27 -3.92
CA GLY A 816 -4.51 -35.12 -2.79
C GLY A 816 -3.91 -36.47 -3.17
N GLU A 817 -3.32 -36.57 -4.37
CA GLU A 817 -2.61 -37.77 -4.83
C GLU A 817 -1.30 -38.01 -4.04
N LYS A 818 -0.64 -39.16 -4.30
CA LYS A 818 0.61 -39.58 -3.64
C LYS A 818 1.76 -38.60 -3.89
N SER A 819 1.95 -37.62 -3.01
CA SER A 819 2.95 -36.56 -3.10
C SER A 819 3.99 -36.63 -1.96
N TYR A 820 5.14 -35.97 -2.14
CA TYR A 820 6.21 -35.97 -1.14
C TYR A 820 6.07 -34.80 -0.17
N ARG A 821 5.86 -35.11 1.12
CA ARG A 821 5.67 -34.14 2.20
C ARG A 821 6.97 -33.87 2.95
N PHE A 822 7.34 -32.59 3.11
CA PHE A 822 8.51 -32.16 3.88
C PHE A 822 8.27 -30.87 4.68
N SER A 823 9.16 -30.57 5.64
CA SER A 823 9.16 -29.30 6.36
C SER A 823 10.11 -28.32 5.69
N PRO A 824 9.67 -27.10 5.29
CA PRO A 824 10.58 -26.06 4.82
C PRO A 824 11.67 -25.68 5.83
N LYS A 825 11.38 -25.82 7.14
CA LYS A 825 12.34 -25.55 8.22
C LYS A 825 13.30 -26.70 8.46
N TYR A 826 12.83 -27.94 8.35
CA TYR A 826 13.64 -29.17 8.52
C TYR A 826 13.53 -30.07 7.27
N PRO A 827 14.09 -29.66 6.12
CA PRO A 827 13.89 -30.36 4.85
C PRO A 827 14.55 -31.75 4.77
N THR A 828 15.52 -32.02 5.64
CA THR A 828 16.26 -33.29 5.71
C THR A 828 15.61 -34.33 6.63
N LEU A 829 14.55 -33.97 7.35
CA LEU A 829 13.89 -34.87 8.30
C LEU A 829 13.11 -35.94 7.52
N GLU A 830 13.49 -37.21 7.72
CA GLU A 830 12.83 -38.35 7.06
C GLU A 830 11.60 -38.78 7.84
N ASN A 831 10.42 -38.53 7.27
CA ASN A 831 9.13 -38.86 7.89
C ASN A 831 8.69 -40.32 7.67
N PHE A 832 9.37 -41.06 6.78
CA PHE A 832 8.93 -42.36 6.30
C PHE A 832 10.12 -43.32 6.15
N SER A 833 9.93 -44.60 6.45
CA SER A 833 10.90 -45.65 6.12
C SER A 833 11.04 -45.84 4.61
N SER A 834 12.19 -46.35 4.14
CA SER A 834 12.45 -46.60 2.71
C SER A 834 11.35 -47.43 2.02
N LYS A 835 10.81 -48.42 2.73
CA LYS A 835 9.69 -49.27 2.25
C LYS A 835 8.35 -48.52 2.18
N SER A 836 8.11 -47.60 3.11
CA SER A 836 6.91 -46.74 3.09
C SER A 836 6.98 -45.73 1.93
N LEU A 837 8.16 -45.13 1.70
CA LEU A 837 8.40 -44.26 0.56
C LEU A 837 8.20 -44.97 -0.78
N LEU A 838 8.62 -46.24 -0.92
CA LEU A 838 8.39 -47.02 -2.13
C LEU A 838 6.90 -47.22 -2.43
N LYS A 839 6.08 -47.52 -1.41
CA LYS A 839 4.63 -47.73 -1.57
C LYS A 839 3.85 -46.44 -1.87
N ASN A 840 4.34 -45.34 -1.32
CA ASN A 840 3.67 -44.03 -1.35
C ASN A 840 4.32 -43.04 -2.35
N SER A 841 5.28 -43.49 -3.17
CA SER A 841 5.87 -42.67 -4.22
C SER A 841 4.88 -42.43 -5.36
N GLN A 842 4.99 -41.26 -5.97
CA GLN A 842 4.32 -40.93 -7.23
C GLN A 842 4.77 -41.88 -8.34
N VAL A 843 3.80 -42.40 -9.10
CA VAL A 843 4.01 -43.32 -10.24
C VAL A 843 3.52 -42.75 -11.57
N HIS A 844 2.72 -41.68 -11.53
CA HIS A 844 2.18 -41.00 -12.69
C HIS A 844 2.06 -39.50 -12.41
N PHE A 845 1.90 -38.67 -13.44
CA PHE A 845 1.75 -37.23 -13.30
C PHE A 845 0.86 -36.63 -14.40
N TYR A 846 0.37 -35.41 -14.18
CA TYR A 846 -0.39 -34.67 -15.18
C TYR A 846 0.51 -33.72 -15.98
N ALA A 847 0.29 -33.67 -17.29
CA ALA A 847 0.91 -32.74 -18.21
C ALA A 847 -0.13 -32.15 -19.18
N VAL A 848 0.17 -31.00 -19.79
CA VAL A 848 -0.67 -30.42 -20.85
C VAL A 848 -0.39 -31.18 -22.15
N GLN A 849 -1.44 -31.63 -22.83
CA GLN A 849 -1.33 -32.32 -24.11
C GLN A 849 -1.13 -31.30 -25.24
N MET A 850 0.08 -31.25 -25.81
CA MET A 850 0.39 -30.41 -26.97
C MET A 850 -0.01 -31.12 -28.27
N GLY A 851 -0.25 -30.34 -29.32
CA GLY A 851 -0.55 -30.82 -30.67
C GLY A 851 -1.98 -31.31 -30.89
N ASN A 852 -2.88 -31.17 -29.89
CA ASN A 852 -4.26 -31.60 -30.03
C ASN A 852 -5.08 -30.59 -30.85
N LYS A 853 -5.37 -30.93 -32.11
CA LYS A 853 -6.11 -30.06 -33.04
C LYS A 853 -7.59 -29.92 -32.72
N ASN A 854 -8.20 -30.90 -32.04
CA ASN A 854 -9.64 -30.96 -31.77
C ASN A 854 -9.90 -31.07 -30.26
N LEU A 855 -9.53 -30.02 -29.53
CA LEU A 855 -9.78 -29.91 -28.10
C LEU A 855 -11.28 -29.72 -27.83
N ASP A 856 -11.90 -30.69 -27.14
CA ASP A 856 -13.31 -30.65 -26.75
C ASP A 856 -13.44 -30.32 -25.26
N LEU A 857 -13.65 -29.04 -24.96
CA LEU A 857 -13.77 -28.52 -23.60
C LEU A 857 -15.06 -28.97 -22.89
N LEU A 858 -16.07 -29.47 -23.60
CA LEU A 858 -17.31 -29.95 -22.98
C LEU A 858 -17.11 -31.22 -22.13
N LYS A 859 -16.02 -31.95 -22.38
CA LYS A 859 -15.61 -33.14 -21.61
C LYS A 859 -15.15 -32.83 -20.18
N GLY A 860 -14.96 -31.55 -19.85
CA GLY A 860 -14.58 -31.08 -18.52
C GLY A 860 -13.14 -30.57 -18.45
N GLU A 861 -12.67 -30.33 -17.23
CA GLU A 861 -11.37 -29.69 -16.95
C GLU A 861 -10.16 -30.45 -17.52
N ASP A 862 -10.26 -31.77 -17.62
CA ASP A 862 -9.16 -32.63 -18.08
C ASP A 862 -9.03 -32.68 -19.61
N ALA A 863 -9.89 -31.98 -20.35
CA ALA A 863 -9.89 -32.02 -21.81
C ALA A 863 -8.51 -31.68 -22.43
N GLY A 864 -7.77 -30.76 -21.82
CA GLY A 864 -6.44 -30.33 -22.26
C GLY A 864 -5.28 -31.08 -21.60
N LEU A 865 -5.56 -32.06 -20.73
CA LEU A 865 -4.57 -32.73 -19.91
C LEU A 865 -4.36 -34.19 -20.35
N VAL A 866 -3.16 -34.69 -20.08
CA VAL A 866 -2.81 -36.11 -20.22
C VAL A 866 -2.16 -36.61 -18.94
N LYS A 867 -2.48 -37.86 -18.59
CA LYS A 867 -1.89 -38.58 -17.46
C LYS A 867 -0.74 -39.46 -17.99
N MET A 868 0.46 -39.21 -17.48
CA MET A 868 1.72 -39.78 -17.98
C MET A 868 2.35 -40.67 -16.91
N ASP A 869 3.03 -41.75 -17.33
CA ASP A 869 3.81 -42.60 -16.42
C ASP A 869 5.16 -41.94 -16.07
N ILE A 870 5.67 -42.19 -14.86
CA ILE A 870 6.95 -41.67 -14.41
C ILE A 870 8.13 -42.11 -15.30
N ILE A 871 8.02 -43.27 -15.97
CA ILE A 871 9.03 -43.77 -16.92
C ILE A 871 9.20 -42.80 -18.10
N GLU A 872 8.11 -42.17 -18.55
CA GLU A 872 8.18 -41.19 -19.64
C GLU A 872 8.95 -39.94 -19.21
N ALA A 873 8.77 -39.50 -17.96
CA ALA A 873 9.55 -38.41 -17.37
C ALA A 873 11.05 -38.71 -17.24
N GLU A 874 11.43 -39.99 -17.09
CA GLU A 874 12.83 -40.43 -17.13
C GLU A 874 13.42 -40.20 -18.52
N SER A 875 12.68 -40.55 -19.57
CA SER A 875 13.10 -40.32 -20.97
C SER A 875 13.24 -38.84 -21.32
N HIS A 876 12.43 -37.98 -20.69
CA HIS A 876 12.54 -36.52 -20.82
C HIS A 876 13.71 -35.92 -20.02
N GLY A 877 14.42 -36.71 -19.20
CA GLY A 877 15.53 -36.25 -18.34
C GLY A 877 15.11 -35.46 -17.09
N THR A 878 13.80 -35.25 -16.89
CA THR A 878 13.25 -34.42 -15.81
C THR A 878 13.45 -35.01 -14.40
N LEU A 879 13.66 -36.32 -14.29
CA LEU A 879 13.85 -37.02 -13.00
C LEU A 879 15.22 -36.83 -12.35
N LYS A 880 16.22 -36.29 -13.08
CA LYS A 880 17.63 -36.25 -12.67
C LYS A 880 17.85 -35.71 -11.25
N HIS A 881 17.08 -34.69 -10.86
CA HIS A 881 17.18 -34.04 -9.55
C HIS A 881 15.98 -34.33 -8.62
N CYS A 882 14.96 -35.06 -9.11
CA CYS A 882 13.71 -35.33 -8.39
C CYS A 882 13.62 -36.75 -7.81
N ALA A 883 14.36 -37.72 -8.37
CA ALA A 883 14.28 -39.13 -7.99
C ALA A 883 15.54 -39.68 -7.32
N SER A 884 15.33 -40.63 -6.41
CA SER A 884 16.31 -41.60 -5.89
C SER A 884 16.00 -43.00 -6.42
N VAL A 885 16.95 -43.91 -6.32
CA VAL A 885 16.80 -45.33 -6.66
C VAL A 885 16.78 -46.16 -5.39
N TYR A 886 15.80 -47.05 -5.27
CA TYR A 886 15.74 -48.02 -4.17
C TYR A 886 16.56 -49.26 -4.51
N ASP A 887 17.57 -49.55 -3.71
CA ASP A 887 18.34 -50.79 -3.78
C ASP A 887 17.67 -51.86 -2.91
N VAL A 888 17.00 -52.80 -3.58
CA VAL A 888 16.29 -53.91 -2.94
C VAL A 888 17.22 -54.83 -2.14
N ASN A 889 18.49 -54.95 -2.57
CA ASN A 889 19.43 -55.87 -1.94
C ASN A 889 19.97 -55.33 -0.60
N ASN A 890 20.11 -54.01 -0.49
CA ASN A 890 20.69 -53.35 0.68
C ASN A 890 19.65 -52.57 1.52
N ASP A 891 18.38 -52.57 1.13
CA ASP A 891 17.27 -51.79 1.74
C ASP A 891 17.61 -50.29 1.91
N GLN A 892 18.30 -49.73 0.92
CA GLN A 892 18.85 -48.37 0.95
C GLN A 892 18.37 -47.52 -0.23
N LEU A 893 18.36 -46.20 -0.03
CA LEU A 893 18.07 -45.21 -1.06
C LEU A 893 19.36 -44.60 -1.59
N LEU A 894 19.63 -44.80 -2.87
CA LEU A 894 20.75 -44.17 -3.58
C LEU A 894 20.25 -42.88 -4.24
N SER A 895 20.88 -41.75 -3.94
CA SER A 895 20.52 -40.45 -4.51
C SER A 895 20.76 -40.40 -6.03
N GLY A 896 19.81 -39.82 -6.77
CA GLY A 896 19.90 -39.66 -8.22
C GLY A 896 19.34 -40.83 -9.03
N SER A 897 19.25 -40.65 -10.34
CA SER A 897 18.58 -41.59 -11.25
C SER A 897 19.50 -42.60 -11.96
N HIS A 898 20.82 -42.55 -11.76
CA HIS A 898 21.80 -43.31 -12.54
C HIS A 898 21.89 -44.81 -12.19
N HIS A 899 21.41 -45.20 -11.00
CA HIS A 899 21.41 -46.60 -10.55
C HIS A 899 20.21 -47.37 -11.13
N LYS A 900 20.37 -48.68 -11.31
CA LYS A 900 19.28 -49.60 -11.72
C LYS A 900 18.44 -49.97 -10.49
N GLY A 901 17.11 -49.83 -10.60
CA GLY A 901 16.15 -50.18 -9.55
C GLY A 901 14.90 -49.29 -9.60
N PRO A 902 13.87 -49.57 -8.76
CA PRO A 902 12.67 -48.75 -8.67
C PRO A 902 12.99 -47.30 -8.31
N LYS A 903 12.35 -46.35 -9.03
CA LYS A 903 12.51 -44.91 -8.77
C LYS A 903 11.56 -44.46 -7.67
N ILE A 904 12.08 -43.65 -6.75
CA ILE A 904 11.30 -43.02 -5.68
C ILE A 904 11.46 -41.52 -5.81
N LEU A 905 10.34 -40.80 -5.92
CA LEU A 905 10.33 -39.35 -5.93
C LEU A 905 10.40 -38.80 -4.51
N ASN A 906 11.63 -38.51 -4.07
CA ASN A 906 11.94 -37.93 -2.76
C ASN A 906 12.69 -36.59 -2.83
N PHE A 907 13.00 -36.12 -4.05
CA PHE A 907 13.67 -34.84 -4.31
C PHE A 907 14.97 -34.64 -3.53
N ALA A 908 15.73 -35.72 -3.29
CA ALA A 908 16.93 -35.71 -2.43
C ALA A 908 17.98 -34.67 -2.84
N ASN A 909 18.24 -34.50 -4.15
CA ASN A 909 19.20 -33.50 -4.64
C ASN A 909 18.80 -32.06 -4.29
N ILE A 910 17.51 -31.79 -4.16
CA ILE A 910 16.99 -30.46 -3.85
C ILE A 910 16.89 -30.27 -2.33
N LEU A 911 16.30 -31.22 -1.62
CA LEU A 911 16.00 -31.09 -0.18
C LEU A 911 17.18 -31.41 0.73
N LYS A 912 18.04 -32.37 0.34
CA LYS A 912 19.23 -32.77 1.13
C LYS A 912 20.51 -32.12 0.64
N HIS A 913 20.69 -32.04 -0.68
CA HIS A 913 21.92 -31.53 -1.30
C HIS A 913 21.82 -30.07 -1.78
N ASN A 914 20.69 -29.41 -1.54
CA ASN A 914 20.47 -27.98 -1.81
C ASN A 914 20.81 -27.53 -3.24
N TYR A 915 20.51 -28.37 -4.25
CA TYR A 915 20.72 -28.03 -5.67
C TYR A 915 20.03 -26.71 -6.07
N ILE A 916 18.88 -26.44 -5.46
CA ILE A 916 18.25 -25.12 -5.40
C ILE A 916 17.77 -24.86 -3.97
N PRO A 917 17.74 -23.59 -3.52
CA PRO A 917 17.32 -23.21 -2.17
C PRO A 917 15.78 -23.24 -1.99
N LEU A 918 15.11 -24.30 -2.44
CA LEU A 918 13.65 -24.39 -2.43
C LEU A 918 13.07 -24.31 -1.02
N ALA A 919 13.61 -25.10 -0.07
CA ALA A 919 13.09 -25.16 1.29
C ALA A 919 13.23 -23.81 2.03
N SER A 920 14.39 -23.15 1.94
CA SER A 920 14.59 -21.84 2.55
C SER A 920 13.76 -20.76 1.88
N SER A 921 13.55 -20.84 0.57
CA SER A 921 12.71 -19.91 -0.18
C SER A 921 11.24 -20.03 0.24
N LEU A 922 10.69 -21.24 0.29
CA LEU A 922 9.32 -21.46 0.77
C LEU A 922 9.15 -21.01 2.21
N LYS A 923 10.12 -21.27 3.09
CA LYS A 923 10.10 -20.79 4.47
C LYS A 923 9.96 -19.26 4.53
N ILE A 924 10.81 -18.53 3.81
CA ILE A 924 10.80 -17.06 3.81
C ILE A 924 9.49 -16.54 3.19
N VAL A 925 9.06 -17.09 2.06
CA VAL A 925 7.80 -16.68 1.40
C VAL A 925 6.61 -16.89 2.34
N LEU A 926 6.51 -18.06 2.98
CA LEU A 926 5.44 -18.34 3.93
C LEU A 926 5.46 -17.39 5.14
N GLU A 927 6.64 -17.08 5.70
CA GLU A 927 6.77 -16.16 6.82
C GLU A 927 6.33 -14.74 6.44
N VAL A 928 6.79 -14.22 5.30
CA VAL A 928 6.45 -12.86 4.84
C VAL A 928 4.97 -12.78 4.47
N VAL A 929 4.43 -13.76 3.76
CA VAL A 929 3.02 -13.75 3.35
C VAL A 929 2.08 -13.92 4.56
N LYS A 930 2.42 -14.81 5.51
CA LYS A 930 1.68 -14.97 6.78
C LYS A 930 1.63 -13.67 7.56
N GLU A 931 2.75 -12.98 7.70
CA GLU A 931 2.80 -11.69 8.38
C GLU A 931 2.01 -10.62 7.64
N ALA A 932 2.12 -10.57 6.32
CA ALA A 932 1.44 -9.57 5.50
C ALA A 932 -0.09 -9.79 5.46
N MET A 933 -0.57 -11.04 5.50
CA MET A 933 -2.00 -11.37 5.55
C MET A 933 -2.57 -11.38 6.98
N GLY A 934 -1.74 -11.43 8.01
CA GLY A 934 -2.18 -11.46 9.41
C GLY A 934 -2.83 -12.77 9.86
N ALA A 935 -2.79 -13.81 9.04
CA ALA A 935 -3.33 -15.14 9.29
C ALA A 935 -2.37 -16.21 8.75
N PRO A 936 -2.47 -17.48 9.18
CA PRO A 936 -1.78 -18.56 8.49
C PRO A 936 -2.21 -18.61 7.02
N VAL A 937 -1.32 -19.05 6.13
CA VAL A 937 -1.51 -19.01 4.68
C VAL A 937 -1.11 -20.31 4.00
N GLU A 938 -1.70 -20.54 2.84
CA GLU A 938 -1.30 -21.56 1.88
C GLU A 938 -0.88 -20.90 0.57
N ILE A 939 0.19 -21.42 -0.02
CA ILE A 939 0.68 -21.01 -1.34
C ILE A 939 0.73 -22.22 -2.27
N GLU A 940 0.21 -22.05 -3.49
CA GLU A 940 0.46 -22.95 -4.60
C GLU A 940 1.68 -22.44 -5.38
N PHE A 941 2.59 -23.34 -5.75
CA PHE A 941 3.80 -22.97 -6.44
C PHE A 941 4.23 -23.99 -7.49
N ALA A 942 5.05 -23.54 -8.42
CA ALA A 942 5.74 -24.38 -9.40
C ALA A 942 7.21 -23.97 -9.52
N VAL A 943 8.08 -24.93 -9.85
CA VAL A 943 9.51 -24.72 -10.00
C VAL A 943 9.95 -25.12 -11.41
N ASN A 944 10.70 -24.22 -12.04
CA ASN A 944 11.50 -24.55 -13.21
C ASN A 944 12.97 -24.64 -12.80
N LEU A 945 13.56 -25.83 -12.97
CA LEU A 945 14.94 -26.11 -12.59
C LEU A 945 15.95 -25.58 -13.62
N GLU A 946 15.52 -25.25 -14.85
CA GLU A 946 16.39 -24.65 -15.86
C GLU A 946 17.03 -23.37 -15.34
N LYS A 947 18.36 -23.31 -15.44
CA LYS A 947 19.14 -22.15 -15.01
C LYS A 947 19.10 -21.08 -16.09
N ASP A 948 18.90 -19.83 -15.69
CA ASP A 948 19.08 -18.68 -16.57
C ASP A 948 20.57 -18.34 -16.79
N GLU A 949 20.84 -17.26 -17.54
CA GLU A 949 22.19 -16.76 -17.84
C GLU A 949 23.01 -16.44 -16.56
N LEU A 950 22.33 -16.20 -15.44
CA LEU A 950 22.93 -15.93 -14.13
C LEU A 950 23.06 -17.19 -13.26
N GLY A 951 22.73 -18.36 -13.80
CA GLY A 951 22.82 -19.65 -13.09
C GLY A 951 21.69 -19.90 -12.09
N LYS A 952 20.58 -19.14 -12.15
CA LYS A 952 19.49 -19.19 -11.17
C LYS A 952 18.27 -19.93 -11.70
N SER A 953 17.61 -20.67 -10.80
CA SER A 953 16.33 -21.35 -11.10
C SER A 953 15.16 -20.43 -10.76
N LYS A 954 13.95 -20.80 -11.19
CA LYS A 954 12.75 -19.97 -11.04
C LYS A 954 11.71 -20.68 -10.17
N LEU A 955 11.26 -20.02 -9.11
CA LEU A 955 10.12 -20.39 -8.26
C LEU A 955 8.96 -19.47 -8.60
N TYR A 956 7.86 -20.05 -9.08
CA TYR A 956 6.65 -19.34 -9.44
C TYR A 956 5.59 -19.52 -8.36
N ILE A 957 5.03 -18.42 -7.88
CA ILE A 957 3.85 -18.45 -7.01
C ILE A 957 2.60 -18.37 -7.89
N LEU A 958 1.74 -19.37 -7.78
CA LEU A 958 0.56 -19.56 -8.63
C LEU A 958 -0.73 -19.09 -7.96
N GLN A 959 -0.83 -19.24 -6.63
CA GLN A 959 -1.96 -18.80 -5.83
C GLN A 959 -1.52 -18.60 -4.38
N ILE A 960 -2.18 -17.67 -3.68
CA ILE A 960 -2.06 -17.48 -2.24
C ILE A 960 -3.46 -17.39 -1.65
N LYS A 961 -3.70 -18.11 -0.55
CA LYS A 961 -4.95 -18.03 0.22
C LYS A 961 -4.68 -18.06 1.73
N PRO A 962 -5.51 -17.38 2.54
CA PRO A 962 -5.47 -17.53 3.98
C PRO A 962 -6.01 -18.91 4.40
N LEU A 963 -5.46 -19.46 5.48
CA LEU A 963 -5.98 -20.62 6.19
C LEU A 963 -6.79 -20.10 7.39
N ILE A 964 -8.09 -20.37 7.42
CA ILE A 964 -8.89 -20.06 8.61
C ILE A 964 -8.53 -21.05 9.72
N GLY A 965 -8.04 -20.51 10.83
CA GLY A 965 -8.02 -21.19 12.11
C GLY A 965 -9.01 -20.52 13.04
N ASN A 966 -9.96 -21.28 13.60
CA ASN A 966 -10.80 -20.82 14.70
C ASN A 966 -9.91 -20.53 15.91
N ALA A 967 -9.57 -19.26 16.14
CA ALA A 967 -8.67 -18.83 17.21
C ALA A 967 -9.42 -17.95 18.22
N GLU A 968 -10.46 -18.49 18.86
CA GLU A 968 -10.85 -18.03 20.20
C GLU A 968 -10.24 -18.97 21.24
N ASP A 969 -9.60 -18.46 22.27
CA ASP A 969 -8.90 -19.29 23.27
C ASP A 969 -9.90 -20.08 24.14
N TYR A 970 -10.30 -21.27 23.67
CA TYR A 970 -11.09 -22.23 24.44
C TYR A 970 -10.19 -23.34 24.96
N SER A 971 -10.00 -23.41 26.29
CA SER A 971 -9.20 -24.44 26.93
C SER A 971 -10.07 -25.44 27.68
N ILE A 972 -9.86 -26.73 27.46
CA ILE A 972 -10.51 -27.78 28.25
C ILE A 972 -9.65 -28.08 29.47
N ASP A 973 -10.30 -28.05 30.63
CA ASP A 973 -9.74 -28.53 31.88
C ASP A 973 -10.28 -29.95 32.17
N MET A 974 -9.42 -30.94 31.99
CA MET A 974 -9.75 -32.36 32.14
C MET A 974 -10.03 -32.75 33.59
N GLU A 975 -9.59 -31.97 34.59
CA GLU A 975 -9.87 -32.25 36.00
C GLU A 975 -11.35 -32.02 36.35
N ASN A 976 -12.03 -31.17 35.59
CA ASN A 976 -13.43 -30.79 35.79
C ASN A 976 -14.41 -31.57 34.87
N VAL A 977 -13.94 -32.58 34.15
CA VAL A 977 -14.78 -33.41 33.26
C VAL A 977 -15.31 -34.62 34.03
N ASP A 978 -16.64 -34.72 34.11
CA ASP A 978 -17.32 -35.90 34.65
C ASP A 978 -17.22 -37.08 33.66
N LYS A 979 -16.57 -38.16 34.10
CA LYS A 979 -16.33 -39.36 33.27
C LYS A 979 -17.62 -40.15 33.00
N ASP A 980 -18.64 -40.02 33.84
CA ASP A 980 -19.90 -40.76 33.69
C ASP A 980 -20.82 -40.13 32.64
N SER A 981 -20.68 -38.83 32.36
CA SER A 981 -21.43 -38.13 31.30
C SER A 981 -20.71 -38.07 29.95
N LEU A 982 -19.49 -38.59 29.86
CA LEU A 982 -18.66 -38.62 28.66
C LEU A 982 -19.16 -39.68 27.66
N LEU A 983 -19.33 -39.26 26.40
CA LEU A 983 -19.70 -40.10 25.26
C LEU A 983 -18.49 -40.39 24.36
N LEU A 984 -17.66 -39.37 24.13
CA LEU A 984 -16.46 -39.44 23.30
C LEU A 984 -15.35 -38.58 23.90
N TYR A 985 -14.12 -39.10 23.87
CA TYR A 985 -12.88 -38.36 24.14
C TYR A 985 -11.85 -38.65 23.06
N THR A 986 -11.09 -37.62 22.66
CA THR A 986 -9.92 -37.79 21.81
C THR A 986 -8.87 -36.70 22.06
N GLU A 987 -7.59 -37.07 21.97
CA GLU A 987 -6.42 -36.17 21.89
C GLU A 987 -6.04 -35.84 20.43
N HIS A 988 -6.86 -36.31 19.49
CA HIS A 988 -6.78 -36.04 18.06
C HIS A 988 -8.06 -35.34 17.58
N GLY A 989 -8.52 -34.36 18.36
CA GLY A 989 -9.67 -33.52 18.03
C GLY A 989 -9.25 -32.22 17.35
N MET A 990 -9.94 -31.86 16.27
CA MET A 990 -9.82 -30.56 15.59
C MET A 990 -11.12 -29.78 15.65
N GLY A 991 -10.98 -28.46 15.62
CA GLY A 991 -12.03 -27.51 15.97
C GLY A 991 -11.65 -26.78 17.25
N ASN A 992 -12.39 -25.73 17.58
CA ASN A 992 -12.11 -24.93 18.75
C ASN A 992 -13.41 -24.26 19.23
N GLY A 993 -13.64 -24.23 20.54
CA GLY A 993 -14.86 -23.67 21.12
C GLY A 993 -15.82 -24.73 21.68
N LYS A 994 -17.07 -24.30 21.87
CA LYS A 994 -18.12 -25.10 22.51
C LYS A 994 -19.40 -25.09 21.70
N VAL A 995 -19.98 -26.27 21.45
CA VAL A 995 -21.25 -26.46 20.76
C VAL A 995 -22.25 -27.07 21.74
N GLU A 996 -23.38 -26.42 22.00
CA GLU A 996 -24.31 -26.79 23.08
C GLU A 996 -25.72 -27.25 22.65
N ASP A 997 -26.04 -27.21 21.36
CA ASP A 997 -27.42 -27.33 20.84
C ASP A 997 -27.61 -28.48 19.84
N ILE A 998 -26.82 -29.55 19.94
CA ILE A 998 -26.97 -30.73 19.08
C ILE A 998 -27.73 -31.84 19.80
N TYR A 999 -28.75 -32.39 19.15
CA TYR A 999 -29.58 -33.46 19.69
C TYR A 999 -29.50 -34.76 18.91
N ASP A 1000 -28.89 -34.74 17.73
CA ASP A 1000 -28.90 -35.85 16.78
C ASP A 1000 -27.49 -36.39 16.60
N LEU A 1001 -27.37 -37.71 16.54
CA LEU A 1001 -26.12 -38.42 16.25
C LEU A 1001 -26.42 -39.52 15.25
N ILE A 1002 -25.67 -39.54 14.16
CA ILE A 1002 -25.73 -40.55 13.11
C ILE A 1002 -24.40 -41.29 13.14
N TYR A 1003 -24.45 -42.62 13.24
CA TYR A 1003 -23.23 -43.42 13.19
C TYR A 1003 -23.37 -44.64 12.29
N ALA A 1004 -22.26 -45.04 11.67
CA ALA A 1004 -22.17 -46.27 10.90
C ALA A 1004 -22.15 -47.47 11.86
N ASP A 1005 -23.06 -48.42 11.68
CA ASP A 1005 -23.12 -49.62 12.51
C ASP A 1005 -21.93 -50.54 12.18
N ILE A 1006 -21.06 -50.75 13.17
CA ILE A 1006 -19.84 -51.55 13.03
C ILE A 1006 -20.17 -52.99 12.60
N ASN A 1007 -21.32 -53.53 13.01
CA ASN A 1007 -21.70 -54.91 12.72
C ASN A 1007 -22.13 -55.12 11.26
N THR A 1008 -22.62 -54.07 10.60
CA THR A 1008 -23.07 -54.14 9.20
C THR A 1008 -22.10 -53.46 8.22
N PHE A 1009 -21.01 -52.88 8.73
CA PHE A 1009 -20.02 -52.20 7.91
C PHE A 1009 -19.25 -53.16 6.99
N ASP A 1010 -19.31 -52.90 5.68
CA ASP A 1010 -18.55 -53.61 4.64
C ASP A 1010 -17.80 -52.60 3.77
N LYS A 1011 -16.45 -52.71 3.75
CA LYS A 1011 -15.57 -51.85 2.95
C LYS A 1011 -15.82 -51.91 1.44
N SER A 1012 -16.45 -52.97 0.93
CA SER A 1012 -16.84 -53.09 -0.47
C SER A 1012 -18.12 -52.32 -0.82
N LYS A 1013 -18.85 -51.84 0.21
CA LYS A 1013 -20.16 -51.18 0.10
C LYS A 1013 -20.14 -49.71 0.49
N THR A 1014 -18.96 -49.10 0.58
CA THR A 1014 -18.80 -47.68 0.96
C THR A 1014 -19.54 -46.71 0.01
N ASN A 1015 -19.70 -47.05 -1.27
CA ASN A 1015 -20.52 -46.26 -2.20
C ASN A 1015 -22.04 -46.35 -1.93
N ASP A 1016 -22.53 -47.49 -1.44
CA ASP A 1016 -23.94 -47.63 -1.07
C ASP A 1016 -24.21 -46.82 0.22
N MET A 1017 -23.24 -46.79 1.15
CA MET A 1017 -23.28 -45.96 2.35
C MET A 1017 -23.37 -44.46 2.02
N VAL A 1018 -22.69 -43.97 0.98
CA VAL A 1018 -22.79 -42.57 0.52
C VAL A 1018 -24.24 -42.19 0.19
N ARG A 1019 -25.00 -43.10 -0.44
CA ARG A 1019 -26.40 -42.84 -0.77
C ARG A 1019 -27.27 -42.75 0.48
N GLU A 1020 -27.08 -43.67 1.43
CA GLU A 1020 -27.85 -43.68 2.69
C GLU A 1020 -27.59 -42.42 3.53
N ILE A 1021 -26.32 -42.04 3.73
CA ILE A 1021 -26.00 -40.84 4.52
C ILE A 1021 -26.47 -39.56 3.83
N SER A 1022 -26.43 -39.50 2.49
CA SER A 1022 -26.95 -38.35 1.75
C SER A 1022 -28.45 -38.14 1.96
N ILE A 1023 -29.24 -39.22 2.05
CA ILE A 1023 -30.69 -39.15 2.34
C ILE A 1023 -30.92 -38.66 3.76
N LEU A 1024 -30.17 -39.19 4.74
CA LEU A 1024 -30.27 -38.77 6.14
C LEU A 1024 -29.88 -37.29 6.30
N ASN A 1025 -28.82 -36.84 5.62
CA ASN A 1025 -28.38 -35.45 5.63
C ASN A 1025 -29.41 -34.51 5.00
N GLN A 1026 -30.06 -34.92 3.91
CA GLN A 1026 -31.15 -34.16 3.30
C GLN A 1026 -32.33 -33.98 4.28
N LYS A 1027 -32.74 -35.04 4.96
CA LYS A 1027 -33.80 -34.97 5.98
C LYS A 1027 -33.43 -34.02 7.13
N MET A 1028 -32.19 -34.07 7.59
CA MET A 1028 -31.68 -33.14 8.60
C MET A 1028 -31.72 -31.68 8.11
N ARG A 1029 -31.42 -31.46 6.83
CA ARG A 1029 -31.52 -30.14 6.19
C ARG A 1029 -32.95 -29.64 6.14
N GLU A 1030 -33.91 -30.48 5.75
CA GLU A 1030 -35.35 -30.14 5.71
C GLU A 1030 -35.92 -29.85 7.11
N GLU A 1031 -35.44 -30.56 8.14
CA GLU A 1031 -35.79 -30.32 9.55
C GLU A 1031 -35.05 -29.12 10.17
N GLY A 1032 -34.04 -28.56 9.50
CA GLY A 1032 -33.18 -27.49 10.01
C GLY A 1032 -32.34 -27.91 11.23
N ARG A 1033 -31.84 -29.15 11.24
CA ARG A 1033 -31.12 -29.75 12.38
C ARG A 1033 -29.70 -30.15 12.02
N GLU A 1034 -28.78 -29.92 12.96
CA GLU A 1034 -27.39 -30.36 12.88
C GLU A 1034 -27.17 -31.66 13.68
N TYR A 1035 -26.15 -32.44 13.31
CA TYR A 1035 -25.86 -33.73 13.96
C TYR A 1035 -24.36 -34.03 14.13
N VAL A 1036 -24.06 -34.99 15.02
CA VAL A 1036 -22.73 -35.62 15.13
C VAL A 1036 -22.67 -36.85 14.22
N LEU A 1037 -21.66 -36.94 13.36
CA LEU A 1037 -21.43 -38.06 12.45
C LEU A 1037 -20.26 -38.92 12.94
N ILE A 1038 -20.45 -40.23 13.08
CA ILE A 1038 -19.39 -41.16 13.49
C ILE A 1038 -19.28 -42.32 12.50
N GLY A 1039 -18.10 -42.61 11.97
CA GLY A 1039 -17.94 -43.81 11.14
C GLY A 1039 -16.49 -44.18 10.80
N PRO A 1040 -16.28 -45.42 10.30
CA PRO A 1040 -14.95 -45.97 10.10
C PRO A 1040 -14.25 -45.47 8.82
N GLY A 1041 -12.94 -45.28 8.94
CA GLY A 1041 -12.01 -44.79 7.92
C GLY A 1041 -12.29 -43.38 7.42
N ARG A 1042 -11.68 -43.02 6.28
CA ARG A 1042 -11.61 -41.64 5.81
C ARG A 1042 -12.90 -41.17 5.16
N TRP A 1043 -13.52 -40.13 5.68
CA TRP A 1043 -14.66 -39.49 5.03
C TRP A 1043 -14.15 -38.47 3.99
N GLY A 1044 -14.74 -38.50 2.79
CA GLY A 1044 -14.37 -37.57 1.71
C GLY A 1044 -13.14 -37.94 0.89
N THR A 1045 -12.74 -39.22 0.93
CA THR A 1045 -11.69 -39.78 0.06
C THR A 1045 -12.20 -40.08 -1.35
N ARG A 1046 -11.32 -40.04 -2.36
CA ARG A 1046 -11.63 -40.60 -3.70
C ARG A 1046 -11.43 -42.11 -3.79
N ASP A 1047 -10.68 -42.69 -2.85
CA ASP A 1047 -10.45 -44.14 -2.79
C ASP A 1047 -11.45 -44.82 -1.84
N PRO A 1048 -12.42 -45.60 -2.36
CA PRO A 1048 -13.46 -46.24 -1.56
C PRO A 1048 -12.93 -47.36 -0.64
N TRP A 1049 -11.67 -47.78 -0.81
CA TRP A 1049 -11.06 -48.87 -0.01
C TRP A 1049 -10.39 -48.39 1.27
N ILE A 1050 -10.25 -47.08 1.46
CA ILE A 1050 -9.66 -46.47 2.66
C ILE A 1050 -10.66 -45.61 3.43
N GLY A 1051 -11.91 -45.51 2.95
CA GLY A 1051 -12.95 -44.73 3.60
C GLY A 1051 -14.25 -44.58 2.79
N ILE A 1052 -15.14 -43.70 3.26
CA ILE A 1052 -16.45 -43.45 2.66
C ILE A 1052 -16.34 -42.22 1.72
N PRO A 1053 -16.53 -42.37 0.39
CA PRO A 1053 -16.25 -41.33 -0.60
C PRO A 1053 -17.41 -40.33 -0.75
N VAL A 1054 -17.76 -39.66 0.36
CA VAL A 1054 -18.79 -38.59 0.35
C VAL A 1054 -18.24 -37.28 -0.23
N SER A 1055 -19.10 -36.49 -0.86
CA SER A 1055 -18.85 -35.07 -1.10
C SER A 1055 -19.36 -34.23 0.07
N TRP A 1056 -18.78 -33.05 0.31
CA TRP A 1056 -19.20 -32.17 1.40
C TRP A 1056 -20.72 -31.89 1.45
N PRO A 1057 -21.41 -31.60 0.31
CA PRO A 1057 -22.87 -31.41 0.31
C PRO A 1057 -23.68 -32.59 0.85
N GLN A 1058 -23.16 -33.82 0.75
CA GLN A 1058 -23.85 -35.04 1.20
C GLN A 1058 -23.84 -35.21 2.72
N ILE A 1059 -23.00 -34.48 3.43
CA ILE A 1059 -22.90 -34.52 4.90
C ILE A 1059 -22.89 -33.11 5.51
N SER A 1060 -23.38 -32.11 4.78
CA SER A 1060 -23.25 -30.68 5.14
C SER A 1060 -23.90 -30.28 6.46
N MET A 1061 -24.84 -31.06 6.99
CA MET A 1061 -25.50 -30.80 8.29
C MET A 1061 -24.77 -31.49 9.47
N ALA A 1062 -23.67 -32.18 9.21
CA ALA A 1062 -22.80 -32.68 10.26
C ALA A 1062 -22.01 -31.52 10.88
N LYS A 1063 -22.25 -31.24 12.16
CA LYS A 1063 -21.51 -30.22 12.92
C LYS A 1063 -20.24 -30.78 13.57
N ILE A 1064 -20.19 -32.11 13.76
CA ILE A 1064 -19.00 -32.85 14.19
C ILE A 1064 -18.87 -34.11 13.33
N ILE A 1065 -17.67 -34.41 12.84
CA ILE A 1065 -17.34 -35.65 12.12
C ILE A 1065 -16.28 -36.40 12.93
N VAL A 1066 -16.53 -37.68 13.19
CA VAL A 1066 -15.64 -38.56 13.94
C VAL A 1066 -15.27 -39.74 13.07
N GLU A 1067 -13.99 -39.83 12.74
CA GLU A 1067 -13.45 -40.97 12.02
C GLU A 1067 -12.88 -42.01 12.98
N THR A 1068 -13.21 -43.27 12.78
CA THR A 1068 -12.75 -44.38 13.62
C THR A 1068 -11.92 -45.38 12.84
N SER A 1069 -10.92 -46.00 13.47
CA SER A 1069 -10.25 -47.17 12.87
C SER A 1069 -10.97 -48.48 13.22
N LEU A 1070 -10.80 -49.50 12.37
CA LEU A 1070 -11.16 -50.89 12.66
C LEU A 1070 -9.90 -51.75 12.50
N ASP A 1071 -9.87 -52.94 13.12
CA ASP A 1071 -8.71 -53.86 13.08
C ASP A 1071 -8.22 -54.20 11.67
N THR A 1072 -9.09 -54.08 10.65
CA THR A 1072 -8.79 -54.30 9.23
C THR A 1072 -8.91 -53.05 8.35
N PHE A 1073 -9.09 -51.87 8.96
CA PHE A 1073 -9.34 -50.58 8.30
C PHE A 1073 -8.60 -49.45 9.04
N PRO A 1074 -7.30 -49.23 8.76
CA PRO A 1074 -6.47 -48.23 9.45
C PRO A 1074 -6.83 -46.80 9.04
N LEU A 1075 -6.62 -45.87 9.97
CA LEU A 1075 -6.84 -44.44 9.77
C LEU A 1075 -5.50 -43.72 9.50
N ASP A 1076 -5.25 -43.31 8.26
CA ASP A 1076 -4.07 -42.51 7.89
C ASP A 1076 -4.38 -41.00 7.94
N ALA A 1077 -3.38 -40.17 8.29
CA ALA A 1077 -3.55 -38.73 8.51
C ALA A 1077 -3.99 -37.96 7.25
N SER A 1078 -5.27 -37.55 7.21
CA SER A 1078 -5.90 -36.80 6.12
C SER A 1078 -5.62 -35.29 6.25
N SER A 1079 -4.47 -34.82 5.78
CA SER A 1079 -4.05 -33.40 5.96
C SER A 1079 -3.71 -32.67 4.65
N GLY A 1080 -4.62 -32.69 3.67
CA GLY A 1080 -4.44 -31.89 2.45
C GLY A 1080 -5.47 -32.02 1.33
N SER A 1081 -6.68 -32.54 1.56
CA SER A 1081 -7.72 -32.62 0.51
C SER A 1081 -8.66 -31.40 0.54
N HIS A 1082 -9.21 -31.00 -0.62
CA HIS A 1082 -10.28 -30.00 -0.75
C HIS A 1082 -11.43 -30.21 0.25
N PHE A 1083 -11.79 -31.48 0.49
CA PHE A 1083 -12.80 -31.86 1.49
C PHE A 1083 -12.48 -31.35 2.89
N PHE A 1084 -11.21 -31.42 3.32
CA PHE A 1084 -10.78 -31.00 4.64
C PHE A 1084 -10.86 -29.47 4.81
N HIS A 1085 -10.49 -28.72 3.76
CA HIS A 1085 -10.66 -27.27 3.75
C HIS A 1085 -12.12 -26.86 3.91
N ASN A 1086 -13.04 -27.55 3.24
CA ASN A 1086 -14.47 -27.27 3.34
C ASN A 1086 -15.03 -27.56 4.74
N VAL A 1087 -14.58 -28.65 5.38
CA VAL A 1087 -14.93 -28.98 6.78
C VAL A 1087 -14.44 -27.89 7.74
N THR A 1088 -13.20 -27.41 7.57
CA THR A 1088 -12.67 -26.32 8.41
C THR A 1088 -13.36 -24.97 8.18
N ALA A 1089 -13.74 -24.66 6.93
CA ALA A 1089 -14.42 -23.41 6.59
C ALA A 1089 -15.87 -23.38 7.07
N ALA A 1090 -16.51 -24.55 7.20
CA ALA A 1090 -17.88 -24.71 7.68
C ALA A 1090 -17.99 -24.78 9.23
N ASP A 1091 -16.91 -24.50 9.96
CA ASP A 1091 -16.89 -24.56 11.43
C ASP A 1091 -17.33 -25.93 11.98
N VAL A 1092 -16.85 -27.01 11.36
CA VAL A 1092 -17.17 -28.40 11.76
C VAL A 1092 -16.03 -28.97 12.58
N GLY A 1093 -16.35 -29.55 13.73
CA GLY A 1093 -15.37 -30.30 14.52
C GLY A 1093 -15.00 -31.61 13.84
N TYR A 1094 -13.71 -31.93 13.78
CA TYR A 1094 -13.23 -33.11 13.08
C TYR A 1094 -12.32 -33.93 13.98
N PHE A 1095 -12.75 -35.13 14.34
CA PHE A 1095 -12.13 -35.95 15.37
C PHE A 1095 -11.64 -37.26 14.77
N SER A 1096 -10.47 -37.72 15.21
CA SER A 1096 -9.97 -39.05 14.88
C SER A 1096 -9.89 -39.89 16.15
N VAL A 1097 -10.37 -41.13 16.10
CA VAL A 1097 -10.30 -42.08 17.21
C VAL A 1097 -9.74 -43.41 16.71
N GLN A 1098 -8.54 -43.78 17.16
CA GLN A 1098 -7.98 -45.09 16.86
C GLN A 1098 -8.42 -46.14 17.88
N ALA A 1099 -8.95 -47.25 17.40
CA ALA A 1099 -9.31 -48.40 18.22
C ALA A 1099 -8.06 -48.96 18.93
N GLY A 1100 -8.10 -49.04 20.26
CA GLY A 1100 -7.04 -49.63 21.09
C GLY A 1100 -5.96 -48.67 21.60
N GLU A 1101 -5.94 -47.41 21.17
CA GLU A 1101 -5.04 -46.39 21.75
C GLU A 1101 -5.61 -45.76 23.04
N LYS A 1102 -4.74 -45.31 23.95
CA LYS A 1102 -5.15 -44.59 25.18
C LYS A 1102 -5.58 -43.14 24.92
N THR A 1103 -5.35 -42.66 23.70
CA THR A 1103 -5.50 -41.27 23.24
C THR A 1103 -6.92 -40.95 22.76
N GLY A 1104 -7.83 -41.93 22.66
CA GLY A 1104 -9.24 -41.68 22.33
C GLY A 1104 -10.16 -42.86 22.64
N ASN A 1105 -11.42 -42.59 22.98
CA ASN A 1105 -12.42 -43.61 23.30
C ASN A 1105 -13.85 -43.14 22.93
N ILE A 1106 -14.66 -44.06 22.40
CA ILE A 1106 -16.09 -43.90 22.12
C ILE A 1106 -16.84 -44.93 22.96
N ASN A 1107 -17.82 -44.47 23.74
CA ASN A 1107 -18.63 -45.37 24.56
C ASN A 1107 -19.77 -46.00 23.74
N TRP A 1108 -19.43 -47.08 23.02
CA TRP A 1108 -20.37 -47.83 22.16
C TRP A 1108 -21.54 -48.42 22.96
N GLU A 1109 -21.31 -48.91 24.18
CA GLU A 1109 -22.36 -49.47 25.05
C GLU A 1109 -23.47 -48.45 25.34
N LYS A 1110 -23.09 -47.18 25.60
CA LYS A 1110 -24.07 -46.09 25.80
C LYS A 1110 -24.85 -45.76 24.52
N LEU A 1111 -24.22 -45.86 23.34
CA LEU A 1111 -24.89 -45.61 22.06
C LEU A 1111 -25.87 -46.74 21.70
N GLU A 1112 -25.49 -47.99 21.95
CA GLU A 1112 -26.31 -49.17 21.68
C GLU A 1112 -27.52 -49.30 22.63
N ALA A 1113 -27.41 -48.77 23.85
CA ALA A 1113 -28.51 -48.74 24.82
C ALA A 1113 -29.67 -47.81 24.40
N ILE A 1114 -29.47 -46.94 23.41
CA ILE A 1114 -30.46 -45.96 22.95
C ILE A 1114 -31.21 -46.49 21.74
N LYS A 1115 -32.55 -46.46 21.80
CA LYS A 1115 -33.39 -46.87 20.67
C LYS A 1115 -33.24 -45.87 19.50
N PRO A 1116 -32.85 -46.31 18.29
CA PRO A 1116 -32.73 -45.43 17.14
C PRO A 1116 -34.11 -44.91 16.70
N ILE A 1117 -34.15 -43.67 16.22
CA ILE A 1117 -35.33 -43.11 15.55
C ILE A 1117 -35.50 -43.76 14.18
N GLU A 1118 -34.38 -43.93 13.49
CA GLU A 1118 -34.33 -44.49 12.15
C GLU A 1118 -33.07 -45.34 12.02
N GLN A 1119 -33.22 -46.49 11.38
CA GLN A 1119 -32.13 -47.41 11.10
C GLN A 1119 -32.20 -47.80 9.63
N THR A 1120 -31.12 -47.49 8.93
CA THR A 1120 -30.87 -47.88 7.53
C THR A 1120 -30.01 -49.15 7.50
N THR A 1121 -29.53 -49.58 6.33
CA THR A 1121 -28.70 -50.79 6.22
C THR A 1121 -27.37 -50.61 6.94
N TYR A 1122 -26.77 -49.43 6.82
CA TYR A 1122 -25.42 -49.14 7.34
C TYR A 1122 -25.39 -48.06 8.43
N PHE A 1123 -26.41 -47.20 8.56
CA PHE A 1123 -26.43 -46.12 9.56
C PHE A 1123 -27.58 -46.22 10.55
N LYS A 1124 -27.30 -45.82 11.79
CA LYS A 1124 -28.28 -45.61 12.86
C LYS A 1124 -28.37 -44.13 13.20
N HIS A 1125 -29.58 -43.59 13.22
CA HIS A 1125 -29.87 -42.23 13.67
C HIS A 1125 -30.47 -42.24 15.08
N LEU A 1126 -29.74 -41.65 16.02
CA LEU A 1126 -30.13 -41.46 17.41
C LEU A 1126 -30.54 -40.01 17.67
N ARG A 1127 -31.52 -39.82 18.56
CA ARG A 1127 -31.91 -38.50 19.06
C ARG A 1127 -31.98 -38.49 20.56
N PHE A 1128 -31.26 -37.56 21.17
CA PHE A 1128 -31.17 -37.41 22.61
C PHE A 1128 -32.27 -36.47 23.13
N LYS A 1129 -32.73 -36.70 24.37
CA LYS A 1129 -33.66 -35.80 25.06
C LYS A 1129 -32.97 -34.53 25.60
N LYS A 1130 -31.66 -34.62 25.85
CA LYS A 1130 -30.79 -33.52 26.28
C LYS A 1130 -29.81 -33.23 25.16
N SER A 1131 -29.39 -31.98 25.00
CA SER A 1131 -28.37 -31.65 24.03
C SER A 1131 -27.01 -32.24 24.42
N LEU A 1132 -26.25 -32.61 23.40
CA LEU A 1132 -24.83 -32.90 23.48
C LEU A 1132 -24.08 -31.58 23.65
N CYS A 1133 -23.13 -31.56 24.57
CA CYS A 1133 -22.18 -30.49 24.74
C CYS A 1133 -20.84 -30.97 24.21
N ILE A 1134 -20.42 -30.38 23.09
CA ILE A 1134 -19.12 -30.67 22.47
C ILE A 1134 -18.17 -29.55 22.85
N LYS A 1135 -17.00 -29.91 23.37
CA LYS A 1135 -15.94 -28.99 23.72
C LYS A 1135 -14.70 -29.36 22.93
N MET A 1136 -14.07 -28.38 22.31
CA MET A 1136 -12.89 -28.57 21.46
C MET A 1136 -11.80 -27.58 21.90
N ASP A 1137 -10.65 -28.10 22.31
CA ASP A 1137 -9.44 -27.34 22.64
C ASP A 1137 -8.43 -27.53 21.50
N GLY A 1138 -8.42 -26.57 20.57
CA GLY A 1138 -7.54 -26.63 19.39
C GLY A 1138 -6.05 -26.53 19.72
N LYS A 1139 -5.67 -25.98 20.89
CA LYS A 1139 -4.27 -25.87 21.32
C LYS A 1139 -3.75 -27.19 21.88
N LYS A 1140 -4.53 -27.84 22.74
CA LYS A 1140 -4.18 -29.13 23.34
C LYS A 1140 -4.56 -30.33 22.46
N ARG A 1141 -5.32 -30.10 21.37
CA ARG A 1141 -5.93 -31.13 20.49
C ARG A 1141 -6.91 -32.06 21.21
N ILE A 1142 -7.46 -31.59 22.33
CA ILE A 1142 -8.39 -32.37 23.13
C ILE A 1142 -9.81 -32.02 22.67
N ALA A 1143 -10.62 -33.03 22.40
CA ALA A 1143 -12.06 -32.85 22.18
C ALA A 1143 -12.87 -33.83 23.03
N ILE A 1144 -13.99 -33.35 23.57
CA ILE A 1144 -14.95 -34.17 24.31
C ILE A 1144 -16.37 -33.94 23.82
N ILE A 1145 -17.16 -35.00 23.83
CA ILE A 1145 -18.61 -34.96 23.68
C ILE A 1145 -19.20 -35.50 24.98
N ASP A 1146 -19.94 -34.67 25.71
CA ASP A 1146 -20.61 -35.03 26.96
C ASP A 1146 -22.11 -34.65 26.92
N TRP A 1147 -22.90 -35.22 27.83
CA TRP A 1147 -24.26 -34.77 28.06
C TRP A 1147 -24.26 -33.54 28.96
N LYS A 1148 -25.09 -32.54 28.65
CA LYS A 1148 -25.23 -31.35 29.50
C LYS A 1148 -25.61 -31.74 30.94
N THR A 1149 -24.65 -31.66 31.84
CA THR A 1149 -24.87 -31.68 33.30
C THR A 1149 -25.40 -30.30 33.70
N LYS A 1150 -26.54 -30.27 34.40
CA LYS A 1150 -27.00 -29.02 35.05
C LYS A 1150 -25.89 -28.60 36.02
N LYS A 1151 -25.39 -27.37 35.87
CA LYS A 1151 -24.87 -26.64 37.04
C LYS A 1151 -26.05 -26.30 37.95
#